data_AF-A0A6V8Q9J2-F1
#
_entry.id   AF-A0A6V8Q9J2-F1
#
_cell.length_a   1.000
_cell.length_b   1.000
_cell.length_c   1.000
_cell.angle_alpha   90.00
_cell.angle_beta   90.00
_cell.angle_gamma   90.00
#
_symmetry.space_group_name_H-M   'P 1'
#
loop_
_entity.id
_entity.type
_entity.pdbx_description
1 polymer ?
#
loop_
_entity_poly.entity_id
_entity_poly.type
_entity_poly.pdbx_seq_one_letter_code
_entity_poly.pdbx_strand_id
1 'polypeptide(L)'
;MKIIKLHEFDKPEDIHVIPFLEFYCGDLVSTICYEAIPENHLEKRPDYYIHEIKAVVEVSEIYDEESNKRSAQWSKITQKLKQDIKNHPKLSHVKGLYLLDTPPVFKFRTNKNMIKKAADQIVEAVIAGQRTTVVFGVTFKIKRVSDKDNDIYFGTFSGGSIDPATTIHKNIFNKLGTANKQLSFVPKGKEVEKRILLLVNRYTFANRISEVIRGLSYAYQEILSYSNIEEVWFQNPTEHGAPTHVLLYTKEFLQQYDTKRLDLTKINAELFGAWFSSFESIGDEHKEKLFAGLRTFLKSKKPHQVFDDKLTREEMARLGLWLVDKERFDETVWLIDQFIDDPDPVEPEHYEGDPESNYHEKIIAGEDPHIITTVRGNLAWVIQKLALRKNYIIKALDYTKTLLRYKNLYAKLQAIIPLIEIAARRQWLEELNPQEYKEFHDVTFDLLRNYAKYPPIAKRLTHVFYYFQDLTTEEALEVLERLKITDESAPLFIYFGIFRQRHYKNQDGRDKKCFDPKRLKKNLEEIIKNNDDQYTNLRGSIAWNFWKLLSKNPDEFDAISPYISLFLEQPYRKNIYDDIARIIKEWIEKKPEKCTPWFEKLLSNIAIYVKTNKQEGRNIWLMPEKIINYIAYHHPEKLETLIEQLVDLWIEGSYIGNPKSLFESYKGIANAGLKKATRTRFKSLYSKMKNLNPRLVQVDWKEAKAEKKAELGRPFDLD
;
A
#
# COMPACT_ATOMS: atom_id res chain seq x y z
N MET A 1 48.33 -9.83 11.51
CA MET A 1 48.49 -11.02 10.63
C MET A 1 49.38 -10.65 9.46
N LYS A 2 50.26 -11.55 8.99
CA LYS A 2 51.16 -11.31 7.84
C LYS A 2 50.76 -12.18 6.64
N ILE A 3 50.42 -11.59 5.50
CA ILE A 3 50.17 -12.32 4.25
C ILE A 3 51.45 -12.35 3.41
N ILE A 4 51.82 -13.54 2.93
CA ILE A 4 52.99 -13.80 2.10
C ILE A 4 52.51 -14.39 0.76
N LYS A 5 52.72 -13.64 -0.31
CA LYS A 5 52.51 -14.07 -1.70
C LYS A 5 53.73 -14.86 -2.16
N LEU A 6 53.53 -16.12 -2.59
CA LEU A 6 54.62 -17.03 -2.98
C LEU A 6 54.86 -17.11 -4.51
N HIS A 7 53.99 -16.51 -5.32
CA HIS A 7 54.15 -16.40 -6.77
C HIS A 7 54.71 -15.04 -7.20
N GLU A 8 55.53 -15.01 -8.25
CA GLU A 8 56.24 -13.81 -8.71
C GLU A 8 55.45 -12.96 -9.74
N PHE A 9 54.32 -13.46 -10.24
CA PHE A 9 53.51 -12.76 -11.24
C PHE A 9 52.28 -12.09 -10.61
N ASP A 10 51.77 -11.03 -11.23
CA ASP A 10 50.54 -10.38 -10.79
C ASP A 10 49.32 -11.10 -11.36
N LYS A 11 48.37 -11.40 -10.48
CA LYS A 11 47.09 -12.01 -10.84
C LYS A 11 45.97 -11.05 -10.46
N PRO A 12 45.04 -10.69 -11.38
CA PRO A 12 44.00 -9.70 -11.09
C PRO A 12 43.16 -10.01 -9.84
N GLU A 13 42.95 -11.29 -9.56
CA GLU A 13 42.18 -11.79 -8.43
C GLU A 13 42.89 -11.58 -7.09
N ASP A 14 44.18 -11.19 -7.06
CA ASP A 14 44.95 -10.91 -5.83
C ASP A 14 44.22 -9.85 -4.97
N ILE A 15 43.57 -8.87 -5.61
CA ILE A 15 42.82 -7.80 -4.94
C ILE A 15 41.62 -8.30 -4.14
N HIS A 16 41.13 -9.50 -4.44
CA HIS A 16 39.96 -10.11 -3.83
C HIS A 16 40.34 -11.18 -2.81
N VAL A 17 41.34 -12.01 -3.16
CA VAL A 17 41.78 -13.13 -2.30
C VAL A 17 42.49 -12.62 -1.04
N ILE A 18 43.29 -11.55 -1.12
CA ILE A 18 44.03 -11.04 0.04
C ILE A 18 43.06 -10.62 1.16
N PRO A 19 42.08 -9.71 0.95
CA PRO A 19 41.12 -9.35 2.00
C PRO A 19 40.29 -10.55 2.51
N PHE A 20 39.97 -11.50 1.62
CA PHE A 20 39.27 -12.72 2.02
C PHE A 20 40.09 -13.56 2.98
N LEU A 21 41.39 -13.74 2.74
CA LEU A 21 42.28 -14.47 3.62
C LEU A 21 42.49 -13.75 4.96
N GLU A 22 42.53 -12.41 4.96
CA GLU A 22 42.55 -11.61 6.20
C GLU A 22 41.33 -11.87 7.06
N PHE A 23 40.16 -11.96 6.45
CA PHE A 23 38.93 -12.26 7.15
C PHE A 23 38.85 -13.75 7.57
N TYR A 24 39.08 -14.67 6.64
CA TYR A 24 38.81 -16.10 6.82
C TYR A 24 39.81 -16.77 7.77
N CYS A 25 41.08 -16.33 7.75
CA CYS A 25 42.16 -16.90 8.54
C CYS A 25 42.67 -15.96 9.65
N GLY A 26 42.09 -14.76 9.78
CA GLY A 26 42.56 -13.67 10.66
C GLY A 26 42.87 -14.09 12.09
N ASP A 27 42.02 -14.94 12.65
CA ASP A 27 42.11 -15.42 14.03
C ASP A 27 42.78 -16.80 14.15
N LEU A 28 43.04 -17.46 13.03
CA LEU A 28 43.52 -18.85 12.99
C LEU A 28 45.05 -18.95 12.92
N VAL A 29 45.70 -18.01 12.21
CA VAL A 29 47.14 -18.09 11.92
C VAL A 29 47.80 -16.71 11.92
N SER A 30 49.03 -16.63 12.44
CA SER A 30 49.79 -15.38 12.47
C SER A 30 50.34 -14.96 11.09
N THR A 31 50.59 -15.95 10.23
CA THR A 31 51.15 -15.80 8.88
C THR A 31 50.38 -16.69 7.92
N ILE A 32 50.03 -16.17 6.73
CA ILE A 32 49.37 -16.93 5.65
C ILE A 32 50.25 -16.88 4.42
N CYS A 33 50.50 -18.04 3.81
CA CYS A 33 51.20 -18.18 2.56
C CYS A 33 50.24 -18.70 1.48
N TYR A 34 50.18 -17.98 0.37
CA TYR A 34 49.32 -18.37 -0.75
C TYR A 34 50.09 -18.28 -2.08
N GLU A 35 49.78 -19.19 -3.01
CA GLU A 35 50.36 -19.22 -4.34
C GLU A 35 49.26 -19.31 -5.41
N ALA A 36 49.40 -18.53 -6.48
CA ALA A 36 48.56 -18.65 -7.66
C ALA A 36 48.88 -19.94 -8.42
N ILE A 37 47.84 -20.67 -8.81
CA ILE A 37 47.98 -21.87 -9.64
C ILE A 37 48.04 -21.43 -11.10
N PRO A 38 49.08 -21.79 -11.87
CA PRO A 38 49.21 -21.37 -13.26
C PRO A 38 48.08 -21.92 -14.13
N GLU A 39 47.50 -21.04 -14.96
CA GLU A 39 46.51 -21.42 -15.95
C GLU A 39 47.08 -22.44 -16.95
N ASN A 40 46.26 -23.41 -17.34
CA ASN A 40 46.56 -24.34 -18.42
C ASN A 40 45.35 -24.42 -19.35
N HIS A 41 45.55 -24.15 -20.64
CA HIS A 41 44.47 -24.17 -21.63
C HIS A 41 43.79 -25.56 -21.80
N LEU A 42 44.42 -26.63 -21.31
CA LEU A 42 43.91 -28.00 -21.40
C LEU A 42 43.14 -28.45 -20.15
N GLU A 43 43.33 -27.81 -19.00
CA GLU A 43 42.76 -28.23 -17.72
C GLU A 43 42.17 -27.04 -16.95
N LYS A 44 40.92 -27.17 -16.50
CA LYS A 44 40.31 -26.20 -15.60
C LYS A 44 40.97 -26.29 -14.23
N ARG A 45 41.53 -25.20 -13.73
CA ARG A 45 42.26 -25.11 -12.45
C ARG A 45 41.69 -24.00 -11.56
N PRO A 46 41.80 -24.14 -10.23
CA PRO A 46 41.41 -23.10 -9.29
C PRO A 46 42.45 -21.98 -9.30
N ASP A 47 42.09 -20.82 -8.78
CA ASP A 47 42.98 -19.67 -8.84
C ASP A 47 44.18 -19.75 -7.89
N TYR A 48 43.96 -20.25 -6.67
CA TYR A 48 44.95 -20.21 -5.60
C TYR A 48 45.00 -21.50 -4.79
N TYR A 49 46.17 -21.76 -4.22
CA TYR A 49 46.38 -22.71 -3.13
C TYR A 49 46.85 -21.97 -1.86
N ILE A 50 46.21 -22.25 -0.72
CA ILE A 50 46.49 -21.66 0.58
C ILE A 50 47.15 -22.72 1.46
N HIS A 51 48.37 -22.46 1.91
CA HIS A 51 49.21 -23.48 2.52
C HIS A 51 48.73 -23.90 3.91
N GLU A 52 48.41 -22.95 4.77
CA GLU A 52 48.16 -23.18 6.20
C GLU A 52 46.87 -23.95 6.45
N ILE A 53 45.87 -23.74 5.60
CA ILE A 53 44.56 -24.41 5.68
C ILE A 53 44.38 -25.47 4.58
N LYS A 54 45.45 -25.76 3.81
CA LYS A 54 45.45 -26.71 2.69
C LYS A 54 44.22 -26.56 1.78
N ALA A 55 43.92 -25.31 1.42
CA ALA A 55 42.70 -24.96 0.69
C ALA A 55 43.01 -24.61 -0.76
N VAL A 56 42.11 -24.97 -1.67
CA VAL A 56 42.06 -24.36 -3.01
C VAL A 56 40.91 -23.37 -3.09
N VAL A 57 41.17 -22.22 -3.70
CA VAL A 57 40.20 -21.12 -3.83
C VAL A 57 40.03 -20.77 -5.29
N GLU A 58 38.78 -20.74 -5.74
CA GLU A 58 38.35 -20.20 -7.04
C GLU A 58 37.65 -18.85 -6.82
N VAL A 59 38.06 -17.81 -7.54
CA VAL A 59 37.48 -16.48 -7.47
C VAL A 59 36.61 -16.24 -8.69
N SER A 60 35.33 -15.94 -8.47
CA SER A 60 34.36 -15.74 -9.54
C SER A 60 33.58 -14.45 -9.33
N GLU A 61 33.61 -13.55 -10.31
CA GLU A 61 32.86 -12.30 -10.20
C GLU A 61 31.37 -12.48 -10.53
N ILE A 62 30.47 -11.81 -9.81
CA ILE A 62 29.07 -11.64 -10.19
C ILE A 62 28.94 -10.30 -10.91
N TYR A 63 28.77 -10.31 -12.22
CA TYR A 63 28.58 -9.09 -13.02
C TYR A 63 27.49 -9.29 -14.07
N ASP A 64 26.74 -8.23 -14.35
CA ASP A 64 25.89 -8.12 -15.53
C ASP A 64 26.56 -7.10 -16.45
N GLU A 65 27.35 -7.57 -17.42
CA GLU A 65 28.15 -6.70 -18.28
C GLU A 65 27.28 -5.72 -19.08
N GLU A 66 26.09 -6.15 -19.48
CA GLU A 66 25.17 -5.35 -20.27
C GLU A 66 24.50 -4.28 -19.41
N SER A 67 23.98 -4.63 -18.24
CA SER A 67 23.36 -3.67 -17.31
C SER A 67 24.39 -2.74 -16.66
N ASN A 68 25.58 -3.24 -16.30
CA ASN A 68 26.66 -2.44 -15.75
C ASN A 68 27.21 -1.45 -16.79
N LYS A 69 27.41 -1.86 -18.06
CA LYS A 69 27.81 -0.93 -19.14
C LYS A 69 26.74 0.12 -19.39
N ARG A 70 25.45 -0.27 -19.42
CA ARG A 70 24.32 0.66 -19.58
C ARG A 70 24.26 1.67 -18.43
N SER A 71 24.33 1.21 -17.18
CA SER A 71 24.26 2.04 -15.97
C SER A 71 25.47 2.96 -15.83
N ALA A 72 26.68 2.46 -16.08
CA ALA A 72 27.90 3.27 -16.03
C ALA A 72 27.95 4.33 -17.15
N GLN A 73 27.50 3.99 -18.36
CA GLN A 73 27.41 4.95 -19.46
C GLN A 73 26.36 6.01 -19.15
N TRP A 74 25.19 5.61 -18.63
CA TRP A 74 24.13 6.53 -18.22
C TRP A 74 24.60 7.47 -17.11
N SER A 75 25.15 6.95 -16.01
CA SER A 75 25.70 7.79 -14.92
C SER A 75 26.70 8.83 -15.42
N LYS A 76 27.61 8.46 -16.35
CA LYS A 76 28.56 9.41 -16.96
C LYS A 76 27.86 10.51 -17.78
N ILE A 77 26.78 10.18 -18.48
CA ILE A 77 26.00 11.15 -19.26
C ILE A 77 25.19 12.05 -18.33
N THR A 78 24.48 11.47 -17.36
CA THR A 78 23.67 12.21 -16.39
C THR A 78 24.51 13.14 -15.55
N GLN A 79 25.68 12.72 -15.08
CA GLN A 79 26.57 13.59 -14.29
C GLN A 79 27.02 14.81 -15.10
N LYS A 80 27.38 14.62 -16.38
CA LYS A 80 27.76 15.71 -17.28
C LYS A 80 26.58 16.62 -17.62
N LEU A 81 25.39 16.06 -17.87
CA LEU A 81 24.17 16.84 -18.08
C LEU A 81 23.78 17.64 -16.84
N LYS A 82 23.81 17.03 -15.64
CA LYS A 82 23.57 17.72 -14.38
C LYS A 82 24.53 18.88 -14.20
N GLN A 83 25.81 18.68 -14.50
CA GLN A 83 26.82 19.72 -14.42
C GLN A 83 26.55 20.88 -15.40
N ASP A 84 26.22 20.58 -16.65
CA ASP A 84 25.94 21.60 -17.67
C ASP A 84 24.61 22.33 -17.41
N ILE A 85 23.59 21.63 -16.89
CA ILE A 85 22.32 22.23 -16.45
C ILE A 85 22.54 23.13 -15.24
N LYS A 86 23.30 22.67 -14.23
CA LYS A 86 23.62 23.47 -13.02
C LYS A 86 24.35 24.77 -13.37
N ASN A 87 25.18 24.72 -14.42
CA ASN A 87 25.92 25.86 -14.93
C ASN A 87 25.15 26.66 -16.00
N HIS A 88 23.91 26.29 -16.32
CA HIS A 88 23.16 26.90 -17.42
C HIS A 88 22.64 28.30 -17.01
N PRO A 89 22.88 29.36 -17.82
CA PRO A 89 22.52 30.74 -17.46
C PRO A 89 21.03 30.97 -17.16
N LYS A 90 20.15 30.17 -17.78
CA LYS A 90 18.70 30.27 -17.59
C LYS A 90 18.15 29.42 -16.44
N LEU A 91 18.97 28.65 -15.70
CA LEU A 91 18.47 27.76 -14.65
C LEU A 91 17.69 28.53 -13.56
N SER A 92 18.10 29.75 -13.23
CA SER A 92 17.39 30.64 -12.30
C SER A 92 15.94 30.98 -12.69
N HIS A 93 15.54 30.71 -13.93
CA HIS A 93 14.19 30.92 -14.44
C HIS A 93 13.29 29.67 -14.30
N VAL A 94 13.86 28.53 -13.89
CA VAL A 94 13.11 27.31 -13.58
C VAL A 94 12.40 27.49 -12.24
N LYS A 95 11.07 27.34 -12.23
CA LYS A 95 10.23 27.45 -11.02
C LYS A 95 9.62 26.10 -10.70
N GLY A 96 10.03 25.49 -9.59
CA GLY A 96 9.67 24.14 -9.18
C GLY A 96 10.77 23.11 -9.43
N LEU A 97 10.64 21.96 -8.78
CA LEU A 97 11.50 20.81 -8.91
C LEU A 97 10.97 19.94 -10.06
N TYR A 98 11.83 19.60 -11.02
CA TYR A 98 11.47 18.77 -12.16
C TYR A 98 12.26 17.47 -12.16
N LEU A 99 11.59 16.38 -12.51
CA LEU A 99 12.17 15.07 -12.78
C LEU A 99 12.11 14.80 -14.28
N LEU A 100 13.26 14.58 -14.91
CA LEU A 100 13.35 14.09 -16.28
C LEU A 100 13.50 12.59 -16.31
N ASP A 101 12.49 11.93 -16.84
CA ASP A 101 12.38 10.51 -17.04
C ASP A 101 12.99 10.13 -18.41
N THR A 102 13.98 9.22 -18.40
CA THR A 102 14.78 8.88 -19.59
C THR A 102 14.43 7.50 -20.17
N PRO A 103 14.35 7.33 -21.51
CA PRO A 103 13.90 6.08 -22.10
C PRO A 103 14.82 4.86 -21.80
N PRO A 104 14.29 3.62 -21.87
CA PRO A 104 14.97 2.39 -21.41
C PRO A 104 16.24 2.01 -22.15
N VAL A 105 16.38 2.48 -23.40
CA VAL A 105 17.50 2.15 -24.28
C VAL A 105 18.19 3.45 -24.66
N PHE A 106 19.34 3.69 -24.03
CA PHE A 106 20.14 4.88 -24.31
C PHE A 106 21.59 4.47 -24.60
N LYS A 107 21.98 4.45 -25.88
CA LYS A 107 23.37 4.28 -26.32
C LYS A 107 23.79 5.55 -27.03
N PHE A 108 24.71 6.32 -26.44
CA PHE A 108 25.21 7.53 -27.09
C PHE A 108 26.67 7.82 -26.76
N ARG A 109 27.42 8.37 -27.74
CA ARG A 109 28.82 8.77 -27.55
C ARG A 109 28.88 10.11 -26.80
N THR A 110 29.69 10.19 -25.75
CA THR A 110 29.91 11.42 -24.96
C THR A 110 30.71 12.47 -25.77
N ASN A 111 30.04 13.22 -26.64
CA ASN A 111 30.58 14.42 -27.27
C ASN A 111 30.16 15.66 -26.47
N LYS A 112 31.13 16.45 -25.98
CA LYS A 112 30.92 17.64 -25.13
C LYS A 112 29.96 18.66 -25.75
N ASN A 113 30.04 18.90 -27.05
CA ASN A 113 29.16 19.87 -27.74
C ASN A 113 27.71 19.39 -27.80
N MET A 114 27.50 18.07 -27.89
CA MET A 114 26.15 17.51 -27.88
C MET A 114 25.54 17.48 -26.48
N ILE A 115 26.34 17.27 -25.43
CA ILE A 115 25.87 17.34 -24.03
C ILE A 115 25.41 18.75 -23.69
N LYS A 116 26.18 19.77 -24.09
CA LYS A 116 25.79 21.17 -23.88
C LYS A 116 24.48 21.51 -24.60
N LYS A 117 24.37 21.17 -25.88
CA LYS A 117 23.14 21.35 -26.66
C LYS A 117 21.94 20.64 -26.02
N ALA A 118 22.16 19.45 -25.47
CA ALA A 118 21.14 18.70 -24.76
C ALA A 118 20.69 19.38 -23.46
N ALA A 119 21.63 19.90 -22.67
CA ALA A 119 21.32 20.68 -21.48
C ALA A 119 20.50 21.94 -21.82
N ASP A 120 20.88 22.66 -22.88
CA ASP A 120 20.14 23.83 -23.37
C ASP A 120 18.69 23.46 -23.71
N GLN A 121 18.50 22.37 -24.48
CA GLN A 121 17.17 21.86 -24.87
C GLN A 121 16.31 21.44 -23.67
N ILE A 122 16.92 20.87 -22.62
CA ILE A 122 16.22 20.44 -21.41
C ILE A 122 15.74 21.67 -20.62
N VAL A 123 16.63 22.63 -20.37
CA VAL A 123 16.29 23.83 -19.58
C VAL A 123 15.22 24.65 -20.29
N GLU A 124 15.33 24.82 -21.61
CA GLU A 124 14.32 25.56 -22.39
C GLU A 124 12.95 24.87 -22.39
N ALA A 125 12.92 23.54 -22.51
CA ALA A 125 11.68 22.78 -22.45
C ALA A 125 10.99 22.89 -21.07
N VAL A 126 11.77 22.83 -19.99
CA VAL A 126 11.25 22.99 -18.62
C VAL A 126 10.69 24.40 -18.40
N ILE A 127 11.41 25.44 -18.81
CA ILE A 127 10.96 26.84 -18.72
C ILE A 127 9.68 27.05 -19.53
N ALA A 128 9.58 26.45 -20.71
CA ALA A 128 8.40 26.52 -21.57
C ALA A 128 7.21 25.67 -21.09
N GLY A 129 7.33 24.96 -19.95
CA GLY A 129 6.26 24.12 -19.40
C GLY A 129 5.95 22.88 -20.24
N GLN A 130 6.90 22.41 -21.05
CA GLN A 130 6.71 21.23 -21.88
C GLN A 130 6.66 19.95 -21.02
N ARG A 131 5.83 19.00 -21.42
CA ARG A 131 5.75 17.68 -20.77
C ARG A 131 6.79 16.68 -21.28
N THR A 132 7.44 17.00 -22.39
CA THR A 132 8.44 16.15 -23.03
C THR A 132 9.45 16.99 -23.78
N THR A 133 10.68 16.50 -23.93
CA THR A 133 11.71 17.10 -24.79
C THR A 133 12.45 16.00 -25.55
N VAL A 134 12.91 16.29 -26.78
CA VAL A 134 13.67 15.33 -27.57
C VAL A 134 15.14 15.69 -27.51
N VAL A 135 15.92 14.81 -26.89
CA VAL A 135 17.33 15.02 -26.60
C VAL A 135 18.07 13.78 -27.05
N PHE A 136 19.16 13.95 -27.80
CA PHE A 136 19.91 12.83 -28.43
C PHE A 136 19.03 11.93 -29.33
N GLY A 137 17.97 12.47 -29.91
CA GLY A 137 17.05 11.71 -30.77
C GLY A 137 16.08 10.80 -30.00
N VAL A 138 15.99 10.91 -28.67
CA VAL A 138 15.03 10.18 -27.86
C VAL A 138 14.17 11.13 -27.03
N THR A 139 12.94 10.70 -26.71
CA THR A 139 12.00 11.53 -25.96
C THR A 139 12.19 11.34 -24.46
N PHE A 140 12.50 12.42 -23.76
CA PHE A 140 12.51 12.52 -22.31
C PHE A 140 11.16 13.03 -21.84
N LYS A 141 10.61 12.48 -20.75
CA LYS A 141 9.40 13.02 -20.10
C LYS A 141 9.79 13.95 -18.97
N ILE A 142 9.09 15.07 -18.85
CA ILE A 142 9.34 16.10 -17.83
C ILE A 142 8.15 16.07 -16.86
N LYS A 143 8.42 15.81 -15.58
CA LYS A 143 7.43 15.84 -14.51
C LYS A 143 7.81 16.88 -13.48
N ARG A 144 6.88 17.73 -13.07
CA ARG A 144 7.06 18.61 -11.92
C ARG A 144 6.72 17.82 -10.65
N VAL A 145 7.64 17.79 -9.70
CA VAL A 145 7.57 16.95 -8.48
C VAL A 145 7.34 17.77 -7.21
N SER A 146 7.77 19.04 -7.19
CA SER A 146 7.60 19.94 -6.04
C SER A 146 7.56 21.39 -6.50
N ASP A 147 6.91 22.24 -5.72
CA ASP A 147 6.87 23.70 -5.91
C ASP A 147 7.85 24.46 -5.00
N LYS A 148 8.53 23.75 -4.08
CA LYS A 148 9.36 24.35 -3.04
C LYS A 148 10.82 24.56 -3.45
N ASP A 149 11.32 23.74 -4.36
CA ASP A 149 12.71 23.79 -4.85
C ASP A 149 12.75 24.21 -6.32
N ASN A 150 13.90 24.71 -6.80
CA ASN A 150 14.08 25.16 -8.19
C ASN A 150 15.26 24.43 -8.84
N ASP A 151 15.03 23.21 -9.31
CA ASP A 151 16.09 22.37 -9.87
C ASP A 151 15.55 21.28 -10.81
N ILE A 152 16.45 20.63 -11.52
CA ILE A 152 16.15 19.60 -12.51
C ILE A 152 16.93 18.32 -12.18
N TYR A 153 16.21 17.27 -11.80
CA TYR A 153 16.73 15.95 -11.52
C TYR A 153 16.44 14.97 -12.66
N PHE A 154 17.19 13.88 -12.71
CA PHE A 154 17.01 12.81 -13.68
C PHE A 154 16.51 11.56 -12.98
N GLY A 155 15.40 11.01 -13.47
CA GLY A 155 14.87 9.71 -13.11
C GLY A 155 15.17 8.68 -14.20
N THR A 156 15.44 7.44 -13.81
CA THR A 156 15.64 6.32 -14.73
C THR A 156 14.28 5.71 -15.10
N PHE A 157 13.78 5.93 -16.34
CA PHE A 157 12.44 5.47 -16.78
C PHE A 157 12.41 4.02 -17.29
N SER A 158 13.21 3.13 -16.71
CA SER A 158 13.07 1.70 -16.93
C SER A 158 13.35 0.90 -15.68
N GLY A 159 12.62 1.23 -14.62
CA GLY A 159 12.21 0.21 -13.67
C GLY A 159 11.21 -0.73 -14.34
N GLY A 160 11.65 -1.56 -15.30
CA GLY A 160 11.19 -2.94 -15.19
C GLY A 160 11.69 -3.39 -13.82
N SER A 161 10.88 -4.10 -13.04
CA SER A 161 11.36 -4.63 -11.76
C SER A 161 12.66 -5.38 -12.07
N ILE A 162 13.80 -4.83 -11.64
CA ILE A 162 15.04 -5.58 -11.69
C ILE A 162 14.77 -6.70 -10.69
N ASP A 163 14.79 -7.93 -11.16
CA ASP A 163 14.81 -9.11 -10.32
C ASP A 163 16.29 -9.45 -10.11
N PRO A 164 16.91 -8.95 -9.02
CA PRO A 164 18.33 -9.12 -8.82
C PRO A 164 18.64 -10.60 -8.64
N ALA A 165 17.81 -11.35 -7.89
CA ALA A 165 17.95 -12.79 -7.71
C ALA A 165 18.00 -13.56 -9.03
N THR A 166 17.07 -13.31 -9.96
CA THR A 166 17.09 -13.98 -11.28
C THR A 166 18.32 -13.60 -12.10
N THR A 167 18.75 -12.34 -12.04
CA THR A 167 19.96 -11.88 -12.73
C THR A 167 21.22 -12.52 -12.14
N ILE A 168 21.32 -12.55 -10.81
CA ILE A 168 22.39 -13.22 -10.06
C ILE A 168 22.45 -14.69 -10.46
N HIS A 169 21.30 -15.40 -10.41
CA HIS A 169 21.22 -16.80 -10.81
C HIS A 169 21.77 -17.04 -12.22
N LYS A 170 21.33 -16.27 -13.22
CA LYS A 170 21.83 -16.38 -14.60
C LYS A 170 23.34 -16.16 -14.70
N ASN A 171 23.89 -15.25 -13.90
CA ASN A 171 25.31 -14.92 -13.90
C ASN A 171 26.17 -15.95 -13.18
N ILE A 172 25.63 -16.63 -12.15
CA ILE A 172 26.39 -17.61 -11.37
C ILE A 172 26.18 -19.05 -11.83
N PHE A 173 25.06 -19.40 -12.46
CA PHE A 173 24.71 -20.79 -12.79
C PHE A 173 25.81 -21.52 -13.56
N ASN A 174 26.27 -20.94 -14.68
CA ASN A 174 27.37 -21.52 -15.47
C ASN A 174 28.73 -21.45 -14.75
N LYS A 175 28.91 -20.49 -13.83
CA LYS A 175 30.14 -20.31 -13.06
C LYS A 175 30.26 -21.39 -11.98
N LEU A 176 29.17 -21.76 -11.32
CA LEU A 176 29.14 -22.84 -10.33
C LEU A 176 29.62 -24.17 -10.95
N GLY A 177 29.08 -24.54 -12.12
CA GLY A 177 29.52 -25.75 -12.82
C GLY A 177 30.98 -25.70 -13.30
N THR A 178 31.50 -24.50 -13.58
CA THR A 178 32.92 -24.30 -13.94
C THR A 178 33.82 -24.39 -12.72
N ALA A 179 33.47 -23.72 -11.63
CA ALA A 179 34.15 -23.77 -10.35
C ALA A 179 34.22 -25.19 -9.79
N ASN A 180 33.13 -25.97 -9.87
CA ASN A 180 33.15 -27.38 -9.44
C ASN A 180 34.18 -28.23 -10.22
N LYS A 181 34.45 -27.91 -11.49
CA LYS A 181 35.50 -28.58 -12.27
C LYS A 181 36.89 -28.09 -11.86
N GLN A 182 37.06 -26.79 -11.68
CA GLN A 182 38.33 -26.17 -11.27
C GLN A 182 38.77 -26.66 -9.89
N LEU A 183 37.87 -26.65 -8.91
CA LEU A 183 38.12 -27.07 -7.53
C LEU A 183 38.33 -28.60 -7.37
N SER A 184 38.14 -29.38 -8.44
CA SER A 184 38.50 -30.80 -8.46
C SER A 184 40.02 -31.04 -8.59
N PHE A 185 40.76 -30.02 -9.03
CA PHE A 185 42.19 -30.10 -9.22
C PHE A 185 42.94 -30.14 -7.88
N VAL A 186 43.94 -31.03 -7.81
CA VAL A 186 44.86 -31.14 -6.67
C VAL A 186 46.26 -30.77 -7.17
N PRO A 187 46.86 -29.66 -6.70
CA PRO A 187 48.19 -29.27 -7.12
C PRO A 187 49.22 -30.35 -6.79
N LYS A 188 50.18 -30.56 -7.69
CA LYS A 188 51.18 -31.63 -7.56
C LYS A 188 52.00 -31.44 -6.27
N GLY A 189 52.05 -32.49 -5.44
CA GLY A 189 52.78 -32.47 -4.18
C GLY A 189 52.11 -31.67 -3.06
N LYS A 190 50.83 -31.32 -3.22
CA LYS A 190 50.01 -30.65 -2.19
C LYS A 190 48.86 -31.56 -1.77
N GLU A 191 48.42 -31.37 -0.53
CA GLU A 191 47.18 -31.96 -0.01
C GLU A 191 46.08 -30.89 -0.06
N VAL A 192 44.85 -31.27 -0.38
CA VAL A 192 43.72 -30.34 -0.44
C VAL A 192 42.62 -30.83 0.50
N GLU A 193 42.50 -30.15 1.64
CA GLU A 193 41.49 -30.41 2.67
C GLU A 193 40.25 -29.55 2.52
N LYS A 194 40.37 -28.37 1.88
CA LYS A 194 39.26 -27.42 1.73
C LYS A 194 39.09 -26.91 0.30
N ARG A 195 37.84 -26.79 -0.18
CA ARG A 195 37.52 -26.27 -1.52
C ARG A 195 36.51 -25.11 -1.47
N ILE A 196 37.00 -23.91 -1.79
CA ILE A 196 36.26 -22.67 -1.57
C ILE A 196 35.98 -21.97 -2.91
N LEU A 197 34.72 -21.59 -3.13
CA LEU A 197 34.33 -20.66 -4.17
C LEU A 197 34.09 -19.27 -3.56
N LEU A 198 34.85 -18.28 -3.97
CA LEU A 198 34.68 -16.87 -3.59
C LEU A 198 33.94 -16.12 -4.69
N LEU A 199 32.67 -15.78 -4.44
CA LEU A 199 31.86 -14.94 -5.31
C LEU A 199 32.09 -13.46 -5.01
N VAL A 200 32.66 -12.72 -5.95
CA VAL A 200 32.97 -11.30 -5.80
C VAL A 200 31.86 -10.46 -6.41
N ASN A 201 31.24 -9.58 -5.62
CA ASN A 201 30.17 -8.73 -6.13
C ASN A 201 30.72 -7.61 -7.03
N ARG A 202 30.35 -7.64 -8.31
CA ARG A 202 30.50 -6.55 -9.28
C ARG A 202 29.16 -6.10 -9.83
N TYR A 203 28.05 -6.59 -9.29
CA TYR A 203 26.70 -6.28 -9.73
C TYR A 203 26.05 -5.29 -8.76
N THR A 204 25.74 -4.09 -9.26
CA THR A 204 25.25 -2.97 -8.45
C THR A 204 23.98 -3.30 -7.65
N PHE A 205 23.17 -4.26 -8.11
CA PHE A 205 21.90 -4.63 -7.47
C PHE A 205 22.00 -5.89 -6.59
N ALA A 206 23.19 -6.51 -6.44
CA ALA A 206 23.44 -7.61 -5.50
C ALA A 206 23.92 -7.10 -4.12
N ASN A 207 23.37 -5.98 -3.66
CA ASN A 207 23.75 -5.36 -2.38
C ASN A 207 23.01 -5.96 -1.16
N ARG A 208 21.96 -6.75 -1.38
CA ARG A 208 21.22 -7.46 -0.32
C ARG A 208 21.56 -8.95 -0.36
N ILE A 209 22.02 -9.50 0.75
CA ILE A 209 22.37 -10.93 0.88
C ILE A 209 21.18 -11.83 0.55
N SER A 210 19.96 -11.45 0.95
CA SER A 210 18.74 -12.19 0.64
C SER A 210 18.54 -12.42 -0.86
N GLU A 211 18.89 -11.44 -1.71
CA GLU A 211 18.80 -11.57 -3.18
C GLU A 211 19.85 -12.54 -3.73
N VAL A 212 21.05 -12.54 -3.14
CA VAL A 212 22.14 -13.45 -3.54
C VAL A 212 21.80 -14.88 -3.17
N ILE A 213 21.30 -15.10 -1.95
CA ILE A 213 20.82 -16.40 -1.48
C ILE A 213 19.64 -16.89 -2.32
N ARG A 214 18.68 -16.01 -2.63
CA ARG A 214 17.56 -16.34 -3.51
C ARG A 214 18.06 -16.76 -4.90
N GLY A 215 19.02 -16.04 -5.49
CA GLY A 215 19.64 -16.42 -6.77
C GLY A 215 20.37 -17.77 -6.71
N LEU A 216 21.05 -18.07 -5.60
CA LEU A 216 21.66 -19.38 -5.36
C LEU A 216 20.62 -20.48 -5.19
N SER A 217 19.49 -20.20 -4.52
CA SER A 217 18.44 -21.18 -4.26
C SER A 217 17.80 -21.72 -5.53
N TYR A 218 17.80 -20.94 -6.61
CA TYR A 218 17.35 -21.40 -7.94
C TYR A 218 18.27 -22.47 -8.55
N ALA A 219 19.52 -22.61 -8.06
CA ALA A 219 20.48 -23.65 -8.45
C ALA A 219 20.70 -24.70 -7.33
N TYR A 220 19.75 -24.83 -6.41
CA TYR A 220 19.87 -25.68 -5.22
C TYR A 220 20.24 -27.14 -5.55
N GLN A 221 19.55 -27.75 -6.51
CA GLN A 221 19.75 -29.16 -6.87
C GLN A 221 21.12 -29.38 -7.51
N GLU A 222 21.55 -28.44 -8.36
CA GLU A 222 22.85 -28.48 -9.01
C GLU A 222 23.97 -28.31 -8.00
N ILE A 223 23.88 -27.33 -7.10
CA ILE A 223 24.87 -27.10 -6.04
C ILE A 223 24.98 -28.33 -5.14
N LEU A 224 23.86 -28.94 -4.74
CA LEU A 224 23.85 -30.15 -3.93
C LEU A 224 24.54 -31.34 -4.62
N SER A 225 24.49 -31.40 -5.96
CA SER A 225 25.14 -32.45 -6.77
C SER A 225 26.65 -32.24 -6.94
N TYR A 226 27.17 -31.04 -6.68
CA TYR A 226 28.57 -30.71 -6.90
C TYR A 226 29.47 -31.28 -5.80
N SER A 227 30.38 -32.17 -6.20
CA SER A 227 31.26 -32.87 -5.29
C SER A 227 32.39 -32.02 -4.73
N ASN A 228 32.83 -30.99 -5.46
CA ASN A 228 34.10 -30.29 -5.23
C ASN A 228 33.91 -28.85 -4.72
N ILE A 229 32.68 -28.41 -4.47
CA ILE A 229 32.42 -27.12 -3.82
C ILE A 229 32.02 -27.41 -2.37
N GLU A 230 32.89 -27.09 -1.43
CA GLU A 230 32.62 -27.29 0.00
C GLU A 230 32.05 -26.04 0.64
N GLU A 231 32.51 -24.86 0.24
CA GLU A 231 31.99 -23.57 0.72
C GLU A 231 31.81 -22.58 -0.44
N VAL A 232 30.78 -21.74 -0.32
CA VAL A 232 30.59 -20.56 -1.16
C VAL A 232 30.56 -19.32 -0.27
N TRP A 233 31.50 -18.42 -0.51
CA TRP A 233 31.59 -17.13 0.16
C TRP A 233 31.22 -16.01 -0.78
N PHE A 234 30.65 -14.94 -0.26
CA PHE A 234 30.34 -13.73 -0.99
C PHE A 234 31.12 -12.56 -0.43
N GLN A 235 31.86 -11.88 -1.33
CA GLN A 235 32.61 -10.68 -1.02
C GLN A 235 31.87 -9.47 -1.61
N ASN A 236 31.40 -8.57 -0.76
CA ASN A 236 30.76 -7.34 -1.18
C ASN A 236 31.70 -6.14 -0.96
N PRO A 237 32.09 -5.39 -2.02
CA PRO A 237 32.94 -4.23 -1.88
C PRO A 237 32.24 -3.12 -1.09
N THR A 238 32.98 -2.39 -0.28
CA THR A 238 32.50 -1.20 0.45
C THR A 238 33.17 0.05 -0.14
N GLU A 239 32.47 1.20 -0.14
CA GLU A 239 32.98 2.41 -0.81
C GLU A 239 34.26 2.97 -0.14
N HIS A 240 34.45 2.74 1.16
CA HIS A 240 35.50 3.37 1.97
C HIS A 240 36.16 2.43 3.01
N GLY A 241 36.02 1.12 2.90
CA GLY A 241 36.55 0.18 3.90
C GLY A 241 37.00 -1.17 3.33
N ALA A 242 37.31 -2.10 4.23
CA ALA A 242 37.51 -3.49 3.86
C ALA A 242 36.20 -4.08 3.28
N PRO A 243 36.29 -4.99 2.29
CA PRO A 243 35.10 -5.67 1.80
C PRO A 243 34.46 -6.51 2.91
N THR A 244 33.15 -6.69 2.82
CA THR A 244 32.41 -7.57 3.75
C THR A 244 32.34 -8.99 3.17
N HIS A 245 32.43 -9.98 4.05
CA HIS A 245 32.47 -11.39 3.71
C HIS A 245 31.32 -12.13 4.36
N VAL A 246 30.53 -12.87 3.57
CA VAL A 246 29.36 -13.61 4.04
C VAL A 246 29.42 -15.03 3.52
N LEU A 247 29.32 -16.01 4.41
CA LEU A 247 29.19 -17.41 4.05
C LEU A 247 27.77 -17.65 3.51
N LEU A 248 27.66 -18.13 2.28
CA LEU A 248 26.37 -18.37 1.64
C LEU A 248 25.96 -19.84 1.66
N TYR A 249 26.92 -20.75 1.74
CA TYR A 249 26.68 -22.18 1.63
C TYR A 249 27.86 -22.97 2.22
N THR A 250 27.54 -24.07 2.90
CA THR A 250 28.46 -25.19 3.07
C THR A 250 27.81 -26.47 2.57
N LYS A 251 28.62 -27.39 2.04
CA LYS A 251 28.15 -28.69 1.56
C LYS A 251 27.50 -29.52 2.66
N GLU A 252 28.12 -29.52 3.84
CA GLU A 252 27.57 -30.21 5.01
C GLU A 252 26.21 -29.64 5.40
N PHE A 253 26.07 -28.32 5.51
CA PHE A 253 24.80 -27.68 5.82
C PHE A 253 23.71 -28.05 4.82
N LEU A 254 23.98 -27.98 3.51
CA LEU A 254 22.96 -28.26 2.51
C LEU A 254 22.56 -29.74 2.46
N GLN A 255 23.50 -30.66 2.68
CA GLN A 255 23.21 -32.08 2.80
C GLN A 255 22.36 -32.39 4.04
N GLN A 256 22.69 -31.76 5.17
CA GLN A 256 21.89 -31.86 6.40
C GLN A 256 20.50 -31.25 6.21
N TYR A 257 20.40 -30.11 5.54
CA TYR A 257 19.15 -29.46 5.19
C TYR A 257 18.27 -30.34 4.28
N ASP A 258 18.84 -30.92 3.22
CA ASP A 258 18.13 -31.79 2.27
C ASP A 258 17.58 -33.05 2.95
N THR A 259 18.37 -33.63 3.85
CA THR A 259 18.02 -34.83 4.62
C THR A 259 17.20 -34.54 5.88
N LYS A 260 16.88 -33.26 6.16
CA LYS A 260 16.15 -32.79 7.35
C LYS A 260 16.82 -33.16 8.68
N ARG A 261 18.15 -33.22 8.72
CA ARG A 261 18.98 -33.58 9.88
C ARG A 261 20.03 -32.50 10.16
N LEU A 262 19.55 -31.32 10.54
CA LEU A 262 20.40 -30.15 10.80
C LEU A 262 21.04 -30.18 12.19
N ASP A 263 22.36 -30.00 12.23
CA ASP A 263 23.09 -29.81 13.47
C ASP A 263 22.90 -28.39 14.00
N LEU A 264 22.77 -28.27 15.32
CA LEU A 264 22.44 -27.03 16.03
C LEU A 264 23.68 -26.17 16.31
N THR A 265 24.44 -25.83 15.27
CA THR A 265 25.59 -24.93 15.36
C THR A 265 25.19 -23.49 15.04
N LYS A 266 25.97 -22.51 15.51
CA LYS A 266 25.74 -21.08 15.20
C LYS A 266 25.81 -20.81 13.69
N ILE A 267 26.80 -21.40 13.02
CA ILE A 267 26.99 -21.29 11.56
C ILE A 267 25.77 -21.83 10.80
N ASN A 268 25.26 -23.01 11.20
CA ASN A 268 24.07 -23.59 10.58
C ASN A 268 22.82 -22.73 10.83
N ALA A 269 22.70 -22.08 12.00
CA ALA A 269 21.59 -21.17 12.28
C ALA A 269 21.65 -19.91 11.39
N GLU A 270 22.84 -19.32 11.22
CA GLU A 270 23.05 -18.17 10.33
C GLU A 270 22.74 -18.50 8.88
N LEU A 271 23.26 -19.63 8.39
CA LEU A 271 22.97 -20.14 7.05
C LEU A 271 21.48 -20.46 6.87
N PHE A 272 20.87 -21.13 7.84
CA PHE A 272 19.45 -21.43 7.80
C PHE A 272 18.61 -20.16 7.74
N GLY A 273 18.91 -19.14 8.55
CA GLY A 273 18.23 -17.85 8.52
C GLY A 273 18.36 -17.16 7.15
N ALA A 274 19.58 -17.13 6.59
CA ALA A 274 19.83 -16.55 5.27
C ALA A 274 19.03 -17.28 4.18
N TRP A 275 19.01 -18.62 4.19
CA TRP A 275 18.25 -19.45 3.26
C TRP A 275 16.74 -19.41 3.48
N PHE A 276 16.29 -19.07 4.69
CA PHE A 276 14.87 -18.86 4.96
C PHE A 276 14.32 -17.64 4.21
N SER A 277 15.15 -16.62 3.98
CA SER A 277 14.73 -15.38 3.30
C SER A 277 14.23 -15.56 1.85
N SER A 278 14.50 -16.72 1.22
CA SER A 278 13.99 -17.06 -0.11
C SER A 278 12.64 -17.80 -0.08
N PHE A 279 12.04 -17.98 1.10
CA PHE A 279 10.80 -18.73 1.34
C PHE A 279 9.65 -18.44 0.37
N GLU A 280 9.39 -17.17 0.04
CA GLU A 280 8.29 -16.79 -0.85
C GLU A 280 8.48 -17.30 -2.29
N SER A 281 9.74 -17.52 -2.69
CA SER A 281 10.13 -17.83 -4.08
C SER A 281 10.34 -19.31 -4.37
N ILE A 282 10.27 -20.17 -3.37
CA ILE A 282 10.58 -21.60 -3.49
C ILE A 282 9.31 -22.47 -3.45
N GLY A 283 9.36 -23.64 -4.09
CA GLY A 283 8.24 -24.58 -4.19
C GLY A 283 7.92 -25.30 -2.87
N ASP A 284 6.75 -25.95 -2.80
CA ASP A 284 6.23 -26.61 -1.58
C ASP A 284 7.21 -27.61 -0.95
N GLU A 285 7.94 -28.40 -1.76
CA GLU A 285 8.93 -29.35 -1.26
C GLU A 285 10.03 -28.67 -0.41
N HIS A 286 10.47 -27.49 -0.81
CA HIS A 286 11.47 -26.74 -0.04
C HIS A 286 10.87 -26.12 1.21
N LYS A 287 9.61 -25.67 1.15
CA LYS A 287 8.90 -25.16 2.33
C LYS A 287 8.75 -26.24 3.40
N GLU A 288 8.54 -27.50 3.01
CA GLU A 288 8.58 -28.64 3.94
C GLU A 288 9.95 -28.83 4.60
N LYS A 289 11.04 -28.66 3.85
CA LYS A 289 12.42 -28.75 4.38
C LYS A 289 12.71 -27.60 5.35
N LEU A 290 12.33 -26.37 4.99
CA LEU A 290 12.42 -25.21 5.88
C LEU A 290 11.62 -25.43 7.17
N PHE A 291 10.38 -25.91 7.08
CA PHE A 291 9.58 -26.15 8.27
C PHE A 291 10.20 -27.22 9.18
N ALA A 292 10.69 -28.34 8.63
CA ALA A 292 11.38 -29.37 9.39
C ALA A 292 12.67 -28.85 10.06
N GLY A 293 13.45 -28.03 9.34
CA GLY A 293 14.64 -27.38 9.89
C GLY A 293 14.31 -26.41 11.01
N LEU A 294 13.28 -25.59 10.84
CA LEU A 294 12.81 -24.64 11.86
C LEU A 294 12.41 -25.36 13.15
N ARG A 295 11.65 -26.47 13.05
CA ARG A 295 11.31 -27.32 14.21
C ARG A 295 12.54 -27.85 14.93
N THR A 296 13.59 -28.18 14.19
CA THR A 296 14.85 -28.68 14.75
C THR A 296 15.55 -27.59 15.56
N PHE A 297 15.68 -26.38 14.99
CA PHE A 297 16.30 -25.23 15.67
C PHE A 297 15.52 -24.76 16.91
N LEU A 298 14.19 -24.85 16.88
CA LEU A 298 13.32 -24.33 17.94
C LEU A 298 12.91 -25.36 18.99
N LYS A 299 13.42 -26.61 18.95
CA LYS A 299 12.98 -27.70 19.85
C LYS A 299 13.01 -27.35 21.34
N SER A 300 13.92 -26.49 21.77
CA SER A 300 14.07 -26.03 23.17
C SER A 300 14.45 -24.56 23.30
N LYS A 301 14.33 -23.79 22.21
CA LYS A 301 14.78 -22.39 22.14
C LYS A 301 13.68 -21.55 21.51
N LYS A 302 13.59 -20.29 21.94
CA LYS A 302 12.73 -19.30 21.29
C LYS A 302 13.40 -18.76 20.03
N PRO A 303 12.63 -18.31 19.02
CA PRO A 303 13.18 -17.82 17.74
C PRO A 303 14.28 -16.77 17.88
N HIS A 304 14.05 -15.73 18.69
CA HIS A 304 15.03 -14.66 18.94
C HIS A 304 16.29 -15.09 19.71
N GLN A 305 16.34 -16.32 20.23
CA GLN A 305 17.54 -16.89 20.85
C GLN A 305 18.42 -17.65 19.85
N VAL A 306 17.90 -17.91 18.65
CA VAL A 306 18.58 -18.65 17.57
C VAL A 306 18.86 -17.73 16.40
N PHE A 307 17.93 -16.85 16.06
CA PHE A 307 17.99 -15.96 14.90
C PHE A 307 17.93 -14.52 15.37
N ASP A 308 19.06 -13.81 15.35
CA ASP A 308 19.15 -12.43 15.84
C ASP A 308 18.45 -11.43 14.91
N ASP A 309 18.49 -11.69 13.59
CA ASP A 309 17.87 -10.83 12.58
C ASP A 309 16.34 -10.91 12.62
N LYS A 310 15.69 -9.77 12.85
CA LYS A 310 14.23 -9.69 12.92
C LYS A 310 13.55 -9.98 11.58
N LEU A 311 14.16 -9.57 10.46
CA LEU A 311 13.57 -9.79 9.12
C LEU A 311 13.48 -11.28 8.81
N THR A 312 14.52 -12.03 9.16
CA THR A 312 14.52 -13.50 9.12
C THR A 312 13.38 -14.09 9.95
N ARG A 313 13.17 -13.60 11.18
CA ARG A 313 12.08 -14.08 12.05
C ARG A 313 10.69 -13.70 11.52
N GLU A 314 10.55 -12.54 10.87
CA GLU A 314 9.30 -12.13 10.21
C GLU A 314 8.90 -13.11 9.11
N GLU A 315 9.85 -13.49 8.25
CA GLU A 315 9.62 -14.49 7.20
C GLU A 315 9.27 -15.86 7.80
N MET A 316 9.95 -16.25 8.89
CA MET A 316 9.60 -17.47 9.63
C MET A 316 8.19 -17.44 10.20
N ALA A 317 7.71 -16.30 10.70
CA ALA A 317 6.33 -16.15 11.13
C ALA A 317 5.34 -16.27 9.94
N ARG A 318 5.69 -15.72 8.77
CA ARG A 318 4.87 -15.82 7.54
C ARG A 318 4.70 -17.24 7.02
N LEU A 319 5.61 -18.17 7.34
CA LEU A 319 5.43 -19.60 7.05
C LEU A 319 4.09 -20.13 7.57
N GLY A 320 3.55 -19.55 8.65
CA GLY A 320 2.23 -19.87 9.18
C GLY A 320 1.09 -19.72 8.17
N LEU A 321 1.18 -18.75 7.23
CA LEU A 321 0.18 -18.57 6.18
C LEU A 321 0.17 -19.74 5.20
N TRP A 322 1.37 -20.22 4.81
CA TRP A 322 1.48 -21.39 3.94
C TRP A 322 0.97 -22.66 4.65
N LEU A 323 1.26 -22.85 5.94
CA LEU A 323 0.71 -23.98 6.71
C LEU A 323 -0.82 -23.97 6.71
N VAL A 324 -1.43 -22.79 6.87
CA VAL A 324 -2.89 -22.60 6.78
C VAL A 324 -3.41 -22.96 5.39
N ASP A 325 -2.75 -22.50 4.33
CA ASP A 325 -3.14 -22.79 2.94
C ASP A 325 -3.08 -24.30 2.62
N LYS A 326 -2.23 -25.05 3.34
CA LYS A 326 -2.16 -26.51 3.29
C LYS A 326 -3.09 -27.22 4.30
N GLU A 327 -3.95 -26.48 4.99
CA GLU A 327 -4.87 -26.97 6.02
C GLU A 327 -4.17 -27.65 7.22
N ARG A 328 -2.90 -27.32 7.47
CA ARG A 328 -2.05 -27.88 8.53
C ARG A 328 -2.17 -27.10 9.84
N PHE A 329 -3.40 -26.98 10.36
CA PHE A 329 -3.72 -26.06 11.45
C PHE A 329 -3.00 -26.35 12.79
N ASP A 330 -2.77 -27.62 13.14
CA ASP A 330 -2.02 -27.96 14.37
C ASP A 330 -0.56 -27.51 14.32
N GLU A 331 0.03 -27.52 13.12
CA GLU A 331 1.39 -27.02 12.90
C GLU A 331 1.45 -25.49 12.83
N THR A 332 0.38 -24.86 12.35
CA THR A 332 0.18 -23.41 12.48
C THR A 332 0.13 -23.00 13.96
N VAL A 333 -0.63 -23.73 14.79
CA VAL A 333 -0.70 -23.53 16.25
C VAL A 333 0.70 -23.66 16.86
N TRP A 334 1.42 -24.74 16.55
CA TRP A 334 2.80 -24.93 17.02
C TRP A 334 3.70 -23.72 16.66
N LEU A 335 3.59 -23.22 15.43
CA LEU A 335 4.38 -22.07 14.97
C LEU A 335 4.03 -20.81 15.77
N ILE A 336 2.75 -20.53 15.98
CA ILE A 336 2.33 -19.37 16.79
C ILE A 336 2.87 -19.50 18.20
N ASP A 337 2.79 -20.67 18.84
CA ASP A 337 3.32 -20.89 20.20
C ASP A 337 4.83 -20.60 20.31
N GLN A 338 5.60 -20.83 19.25
CA GLN A 338 7.03 -20.50 19.25
C GLN A 338 7.28 -18.99 19.19
N PHE A 339 6.51 -18.27 18.38
CA PHE A 339 6.78 -16.86 18.04
C PHE A 339 5.93 -15.85 18.81
N ILE A 340 4.87 -16.25 19.54
CA ILE A 340 3.94 -15.33 20.21
C ILE A 340 4.61 -14.40 21.22
N ASP A 341 5.72 -14.85 21.80
CA ASP A 341 6.55 -14.12 22.76
C ASP A 341 7.79 -13.44 22.12
N ASP A 342 7.91 -13.43 20.79
CA ASP A 342 9.05 -12.80 20.09
C ASP A 342 9.14 -11.31 20.47
N PRO A 343 10.32 -10.74 20.74
CA PRO A 343 10.45 -9.35 21.18
C PRO A 343 10.06 -8.31 20.11
N ASP A 344 9.78 -8.68 18.86
CA ASP A 344 9.49 -7.75 17.78
C ASP A 344 7.97 -7.57 17.48
N PRO A 345 7.42 -6.32 17.50
CA PRO A 345 8.12 -5.07 17.75
C PRO A 345 8.51 -4.92 19.22
N VAL A 346 9.67 -4.28 19.43
CA VAL A 346 10.19 -3.98 20.77
C VAL A 346 9.21 -3.14 21.58
N GLU A 347 9.34 -3.22 22.90
CA GLU A 347 8.59 -2.34 23.80
C GLU A 347 8.94 -0.87 23.51
N PRO A 348 7.96 0.05 23.57
CA PRO A 348 8.14 1.43 23.13
C PRO A 348 9.32 2.15 23.81
N GLU A 349 9.57 1.85 25.09
CA GLU A 349 10.62 2.47 25.88
C GLU A 349 12.04 2.02 25.48
N HIS A 350 12.15 0.94 24.69
CA HIS A 350 13.42 0.36 24.23
C HIS A 350 13.64 0.53 22.72
N TYR A 351 12.86 1.39 22.05
CA TYR A 351 13.01 1.61 20.61
C TYR A 351 14.20 2.54 20.31
N GLU A 352 15.23 2.01 19.66
CA GLU A 352 16.45 2.74 19.25
C GLU A 352 16.60 2.86 17.71
N GLY A 353 15.59 2.44 16.95
CA GLY A 353 15.64 2.40 15.49
C GLY A 353 15.29 3.72 14.79
N ASP A 354 15.12 3.64 13.47
CA ASP A 354 14.68 4.77 12.64
C ASP A 354 13.28 5.28 13.09
N PRO A 355 13.09 6.58 13.38
CA PRO A 355 11.79 7.16 13.69
C PRO A 355 10.69 6.81 12.66
N GLU A 356 11.03 6.66 11.38
CA GLU A 356 10.08 6.28 10.33
C GLU A 356 9.53 4.85 10.49
N SER A 357 10.27 3.99 11.21
CA SER A 357 9.84 2.63 11.54
C SER A 357 9.26 2.52 12.96
N ASN A 358 9.16 3.64 13.71
CA ASN A 358 8.53 3.67 15.02
C ASN A 358 7.01 3.74 14.89
N TYR A 359 6.39 2.59 14.63
CA TYR A 359 4.95 2.50 14.44
C TYR A 359 4.14 2.86 15.69
N HIS A 360 4.72 2.76 16.89
CA HIS A 360 4.05 3.17 18.12
C HIS A 360 3.76 4.67 18.11
N GLU A 361 4.80 5.48 17.85
CA GLU A 361 4.68 6.94 17.80
C GLU A 361 3.83 7.40 16.62
N LYS A 362 3.89 6.71 15.48
CA LYS A 362 3.00 6.99 14.33
C LYS A 362 1.52 6.84 14.71
N ILE A 363 1.17 5.79 15.45
CA ILE A 363 -0.21 5.59 15.92
C ILE A 363 -0.61 6.67 16.94
N ILE A 364 0.30 7.09 17.82
CA ILE A 364 0.06 8.21 18.75
C ILE A 364 -0.23 9.51 17.96
N ALA A 365 0.53 9.76 16.90
CA ALA A 365 0.35 10.91 16.00
C ALA A 365 -0.90 10.82 15.11
N GLY A 366 -1.62 9.69 15.13
CA GLY A 366 -2.83 9.47 14.32
C GLY A 366 -2.57 8.90 12.92
N GLU A 367 -1.34 8.50 12.61
CA GLU A 367 -0.96 7.87 11.34
C GLU A 367 -1.26 6.37 11.37
N ASP A 368 -1.87 5.83 10.31
CA ASP A 368 -2.16 4.40 10.17
C ASP A 368 -1.03 3.67 9.41
N PRO A 369 -0.21 2.84 10.08
CA PRO A 369 0.84 2.09 9.42
C PRO A 369 0.24 0.93 8.60
N HIS A 370 0.24 1.09 7.28
CA HIS A 370 -0.28 0.10 6.33
C HIS A 370 0.68 -1.07 6.02
N ILE A 371 1.87 -1.10 6.64
CA ILE A 371 2.93 -2.09 6.36
C ILE A 371 2.99 -3.11 7.50
N ILE A 372 3.27 -4.38 7.16
CA ILE A 372 3.45 -5.50 8.11
C ILE A 372 4.92 -5.93 8.10
N THR A 373 5.69 -5.34 8.99
CA THR A 373 7.16 -5.46 9.08
C THR A 373 7.59 -5.75 10.52
N THR A 374 6.82 -6.58 11.21
CA THR A 374 7.19 -7.08 12.53
C THR A 374 6.74 -8.52 12.72
N VAL A 375 7.40 -9.28 13.60
CA VAL A 375 7.09 -10.69 13.86
C VAL A 375 5.66 -10.83 14.38
N ARG A 376 5.30 -10.12 15.46
CA ARG A 376 3.94 -10.14 16.03
C ARG A 376 2.89 -9.60 15.06
N GLY A 377 3.25 -8.66 14.20
CA GLY A 377 2.38 -8.19 13.12
C GLY A 377 2.03 -9.31 12.16
N ASN A 378 3.04 -10.04 11.65
CA ASN A 378 2.81 -11.21 10.78
C ASN A 378 2.01 -12.31 11.50
N LEU A 379 2.27 -12.56 12.79
CA LEU A 379 1.48 -13.51 13.57
C LEU A 379 0.01 -13.17 13.66
N ALA A 380 -0.35 -11.89 13.87
CA ALA A 380 -1.76 -11.48 13.90
C ALA A 380 -2.49 -11.88 12.61
N TRP A 381 -1.79 -11.79 11.47
CA TRP A 381 -2.32 -12.19 10.17
C TRP A 381 -2.44 -13.70 10.01
N VAL A 382 -1.56 -14.49 10.62
CA VAL A 382 -1.69 -15.95 10.68
C VAL A 382 -2.86 -16.34 11.59
N ILE A 383 -2.95 -15.74 12.78
CA ILE A 383 -4.02 -15.99 13.76
C ILE A 383 -5.40 -15.69 13.17
N GLN A 384 -5.53 -14.65 12.33
CA GLN A 384 -6.80 -14.33 11.67
C GLN A 384 -7.33 -15.53 10.86
N LYS A 385 -6.44 -16.35 10.29
CA LYS A 385 -6.83 -17.50 9.49
C LYS A 385 -7.30 -18.66 10.36
N LEU A 386 -6.77 -18.80 11.58
CA LEU A 386 -7.30 -19.74 12.56
C LEU A 386 -8.73 -19.36 12.98
N ALA A 387 -9.03 -18.06 13.12
CA ALA A 387 -10.38 -17.58 13.46
C ALA A 387 -11.45 -17.94 12.41
N LEU A 388 -11.05 -18.28 11.18
CA LEU A 388 -11.95 -18.75 10.12
C LEU A 388 -12.41 -20.20 10.33
N ARG A 389 -11.82 -20.94 11.26
CA ARG A 389 -12.12 -22.36 11.53
C ARG A 389 -12.76 -22.51 12.91
N LYS A 390 -13.99 -23.04 12.95
CA LYS A 390 -14.77 -23.20 14.19
C LYS A 390 -13.99 -23.92 15.30
N ASN A 391 -13.26 -24.99 14.98
CA ASN A 391 -12.50 -25.76 15.98
C ASN A 391 -11.27 -25.02 16.54
N TYR A 392 -10.84 -23.92 15.91
CA TYR A 392 -9.66 -23.15 16.31
C TYR A 392 -9.99 -21.73 16.79
N ILE A 393 -11.25 -21.31 16.75
CA ILE A 393 -11.63 -19.92 17.08
C ILE A 393 -11.31 -19.55 18.54
N ILE A 394 -11.42 -20.49 19.48
CA ILE A 394 -11.04 -20.27 20.89
C ILE A 394 -9.52 -20.05 21.01
N LYS A 395 -8.71 -20.91 20.38
CA LYS A 395 -7.25 -20.70 20.34
C LYS A 395 -6.88 -19.38 19.66
N ALA A 396 -7.58 -19.01 18.60
CA ALA A 396 -7.37 -17.73 17.92
C ALA A 396 -7.67 -16.55 18.85
N LEU A 397 -8.74 -16.65 19.67
CA LEU A 397 -9.05 -15.67 20.70
C LEU A 397 -7.94 -15.60 21.76
N ASP A 398 -7.44 -16.74 22.25
CA ASP A 398 -6.34 -16.77 23.23
C ASP A 398 -5.07 -16.09 22.72
N TYR A 399 -4.63 -16.40 21.49
CA TYR A 399 -3.48 -15.72 20.90
C TYR A 399 -3.73 -14.23 20.67
N THR A 400 -4.95 -13.86 20.26
CA THR A 400 -5.35 -12.46 20.11
C THR A 400 -5.26 -11.73 21.44
N LYS A 401 -5.78 -12.32 22.54
CA LYS A 401 -5.67 -11.79 23.90
C LYS A 401 -4.21 -11.58 24.30
N THR A 402 -3.32 -12.53 23.97
CA THR A 402 -1.88 -12.41 24.23
C THR A 402 -1.27 -11.22 23.49
N LEU A 403 -1.53 -11.08 22.18
CA LEU A 403 -1.02 -9.94 21.40
C LEU A 403 -1.55 -8.59 21.92
N LEU A 404 -2.78 -8.54 22.42
CA LEU A 404 -3.38 -7.33 22.98
C LEU A 404 -2.78 -6.90 24.31
N ARG A 405 -2.02 -7.75 25.01
CA ARG A 405 -1.38 -7.40 26.30
C ARG A 405 -0.11 -6.57 26.13
N TYR A 406 0.56 -6.64 24.99
CA TYR A 406 1.79 -5.87 24.74
C TYR A 406 1.54 -4.36 24.80
N LYS A 407 2.49 -3.58 25.35
CA LYS A 407 2.31 -2.11 25.45
C LYS A 407 2.36 -1.44 24.09
N ASN A 408 3.11 -2.01 23.16
CA ASN A 408 3.27 -1.45 21.83
C ASN A 408 1.92 -1.37 21.08
N LEU A 409 1.45 -0.14 20.81
CA LEU A 409 0.21 0.13 20.09
C LEU A 409 0.14 -0.52 18.70
N TYR A 410 1.26 -0.74 18.02
CA TYR A 410 1.27 -1.45 16.74
C TYR A 410 0.88 -2.92 16.91
N ALA A 411 1.37 -3.60 17.95
CA ALA A 411 0.97 -4.97 18.25
C ALA A 411 -0.54 -5.05 18.53
N LYS A 412 -1.09 -4.08 19.28
CA LYS A 412 -2.53 -3.98 19.53
C LYS A 412 -3.33 -3.72 18.25
N LEU A 413 -2.87 -2.77 17.42
CA LEU A 413 -3.50 -2.43 16.14
C LEU A 413 -3.57 -3.65 15.21
N GLN A 414 -2.50 -4.45 15.14
CA GLN A 414 -2.49 -5.68 14.34
C GLN A 414 -3.35 -6.78 14.96
N ALA A 415 -3.38 -6.91 16.29
CA ALA A 415 -4.23 -7.88 16.97
C ALA A 415 -5.75 -7.62 16.80
N ILE A 416 -6.15 -6.42 16.39
CA ILE A 416 -7.55 -6.17 16.00
C ILE A 416 -7.93 -6.92 14.71
N ILE A 417 -6.98 -7.26 13.84
CA ILE A 417 -7.25 -8.02 12.60
C ILE A 417 -7.90 -9.39 12.88
N PRO A 418 -7.30 -10.28 13.69
CA PRO A 418 -8.00 -11.51 14.07
C PRO A 418 -9.26 -11.24 14.89
N LEU A 419 -9.31 -10.17 15.70
CA LEU A 419 -10.52 -9.80 16.46
C LEU A 419 -11.72 -9.48 15.54
N ILE A 420 -11.50 -8.87 14.38
CA ILE A 420 -12.54 -8.63 13.36
C ILE A 420 -13.10 -9.96 12.86
N GLU A 421 -12.22 -10.92 12.53
CA GLU A 421 -12.64 -12.24 12.03
C GLU A 421 -13.38 -13.06 13.10
N ILE A 422 -12.97 -12.93 14.37
CA ILE A 422 -13.67 -13.51 15.52
C ILE A 422 -15.04 -12.85 15.69
N ALA A 423 -15.15 -11.52 15.61
CA ALA A 423 -16.42 -10.79 15.75
C ALA A 423 -17.47 -11.20 14.71
N ALA A 424 -17.03 -11.40 13.47
CA ALA A 424 -17.85 -11.90 12.37
C ALA A 424 -18.43 -13.29 12.65
N ARG A 425 -17.80 -14.07 13.52
CA ARG A 425 -18.12 -15.46 13.87
C ARG A 425 -18.40 -15.64 15.36
N ARG A 426 -18.68 -14.57 16.11
CA ARG A 426 -18.80 -14.60 17.57
C ARG A 426 -19.82 -15.61 18.10
N GLN A 427 -20.85 -15.92 17.31
CA GLN A 427 -21.85 -16.93 17.63
C GLN A 427 -21.23 -18.33 17.81
N TRP A 428 -20.13 -18.64 17.13
CA TRP A 428 -19.39 -19.89 17.38
C TRP A 428 -18.76 -19.93 18.77
N LEU A 429 -18.31 -18.79 19.31
CA LEU A 429 -17.81 -18.74 20.69
C LEU A 429 -18.96 -19.03 21.67
N GLU A 430 -20.12 -18.42 21.47
CA GLU A 430 -21.30 -18.64 22.31
C GLU A 430 -21.76 -20.11 22.30
N GLU A 431 -21.79 -20.73 21.11
CA GLU A 431 -22.14 -22.15 20.95
C GLU A 431 -21.12 -23.12 21.58
N LEU A 432 -19.82 -22.83 21.44
CA LEU A 432 -18.75 -23.70 21.93
C LEU A 432 -18.52 -23.55 23.44
N ASN A 433 -18.44 -22.30 23.90
CA ASN A 433 -18.23 -21.95 25.29
C ASN A 433 -18.71 -20.51 25.58
N PRO A 434 -19.88 -20.31 26.20
CA PRO A 434 -20.42 -18.99 26.54
C PRO A 434 -19.46 -18.10 27.34
N GLN A 435 -18.56 -18.69 28.13
CA GLN A 435 -17.56 -17.93 28.89
C GLN A 435 -16.52 -17.28 27.95
N GLU A 436 -16.14 -17.94 26.85
CA GLU A 436 -15.23 -17.38 25.84
C GLU A 436 -15.88 -16.23 25.07
N TYR A 437 -17.19 -16.32 24.80
CA TYR A 437 -17.92 -15.18 24.23
C TYR A 437 -17.88 -13.97 25.17
N LYS A 438 -18.09 -14.19 26.47
CA LYS A 438 -18.01 -13.12 27.48
C LYS A 438 -16.61 -12.51 27.54
N GLU A 439 -15.56 -13.34 27.53
CA GLU A 439 -14.19 -12.84 27.50
C GLU A 439 -13.88 -12.05 26.24
N PHE A 440 -14.32 -12.52 25.07
CA PHE A 440 -14.20 -11.79 23.81
C PHE A 440 -14.91 -10.42 23.87
N HIS A 441 -16.12 -10.40 24.42
CA HIS A 441 -16.89 -9.17 24.63
C HIS A 441 -16.11 -8.19 25.53
N ASP A 442 -15.67 -8.65 26.71
CA ASP A 442 -14.95 -7.82 27.68
C ASP A 442 -13.65 -7.26 27.11
N VAL A 443 -12.87 -8.08 26.38
CA VAL A 443 -11.64 -7.66 25.71
C VAL A 443 -11.93 -6.60 24.63
N THR A 444 -13.00 -6.77 23.86
CA THR A 444 -13.38 -5.81 22.81
C THR A 444 -13.76 -4.46 23.41
N PHE A 445 -14.54 -4.45 24.48
CA PHE A 445 -14.93 -3.21 25.18
C PHE A 445 -13.78 -2.57 25.95
N ASP A 446 -12.85 -3.36 26.49
CA ASP A 446 -11.63 -2.83 27.11
C ASP A 446 -10.78 -2.06 26.07
N LEU A 447 -10.62 -2.62 24.86
CA LEU A 447 -9.92 -1.94 23.77
C LEU A 447 -10.60 -0.63 23.38
N LEU A 448 -11.93 -0.65 23.27
CA LEU A 448 -12.71 0.55 23.00
C LEU A 448 -12.48 1.64 24.06
N ARG A 449 -12.53 1.28 25.34
CA ARG A 449 -12.40 2.22 26.46
C ARG A 449 -11.01 2.83 26.56
N ASN A 450 -9.99 2.02 26.36
CA ASN A 450 -8.60 2.38 26.66
C ASN A 450 -7.83 2.91 25.43
N TYR A 451 -8.19 2.47 24.22
CA TYR A 451 -7.38 2.70 23.02
C TYR A 451 -8.12 3.34 21.84
N ALA A 452 -9.46 3.46 21.87
CA ALA A 452 -10.19 4.15 20.79
C ALA A 452 -9.89 5.66 20.69
N LYS A 453 -9.15 6.24 21.64
CA LYS A 453 -8.64 7.62 21.52
C LYS A 453 -7.60 7.77 20.40
N TYR A 454 -7.01 6.68 19.93
CA TYR A 454 -6.06 6.68 18.81
C TYR A 454 -6.81 6.41 17.50
N PRO A 455 -6.84 7.36 16.53
CA PRO A 455 -7.66 7.22 15.32
C PRO A 455 -7.44 5.93 14.51
N PRO A 456 -6.20 5.43 14.29
CA PRO A 456 -6.00 4.16 13.59
C PRO A 456 -6.65 2.96 14.29
N ILE A 457 -6.61 2.93 15.63
CA ILE A 457 -7.23 1.88 16.44
C ILE A 457 -8.76 2.01 16.39
N ALA A 458 -9.31 3.22 16.55
CA ALA A 458 -10.75 3.48 16.46
C ALA A 458 -11.31 3.06 15.10
N LYS A 459 -10.59 3.38 14.02
CA LYS A 459 -10.93 2.97 12.66
C LYS A 459 -11.06 1.45 12.56
N ARG A 460 -10.07 0.67 13.04
CA ARG A 460 -10.17 -0.80 13.01
C ARG A 460 -11.24 -1.37 13.95
N LEU A 461 -11.41 -0.80 15.13
CA LEU A 461 -12.47 -1.22 16.06
C LEU A 461 -13.87 -1.04 15.48
N THR A 462 -14.08 -0.03 14.63
CA THR A 462 -15.34 0.11 13.90
C THR A 462 -15.71 -1.16 13.12
N HIS A 463 -14.72 -1.83 12.50
CA HIS A 463 -14.95 -3.08 11.78
C HIS A 463 -15.30 -4.26 12.69
N VAL A 464 -14.81 -4.26 13.93
CA VAL A 464 -15.23 -5.24 14.96
C VAL A 464 -16.70 -5.01 15.29
N PHE A 465 -17.08 -3.76 15.58
CA PHE A 465 -18.44 -3.40 16.00
C PHE A 465 -19.49 -3.47 14.89
N TYR A 466 -19.12 -3.48 13.61
CA TYR A 466 -20.07 -3.79 12.53
C TYR A 466 -20.76 -5.14 12.72
N TYR A 467 -20.08 -6.08 13.37
CA TYR A 467 -20.66 -7.39 13.63
C TYR A 467 -21.53 -7.40 14.89
N PHE A 468 -21.33 -6.50 15.85
CA PHE A 468 -22.12 -6.37 17.07
C PHE A 468 -23.47 -5.70 16.82
N GLN A 469 -24.32 -6.40 16.10
CA GLN A 469 -25.67 -5.93 15.78
C GLN A 469 -26.61 -5.96 16.98
N ASP A 470 -26.29 -6.71 18.03
CA ASP A 470 -27.15 -7.07 19.15
C ASP A 470 -26.96 -6.19 20.40
N LEU A 471 -26.07 -5.19 20.39
CA LEU A 471 -25.77 -4.35 21.56
C LEU A 471 -26.99 -3.71 22.24
N THR A 472 -26.90 -3.54 23.55
CA THR A 472 -27.83 -2.74 24.35
C THR A 472 -27.69 -1.25 24.04
N THR A 473 -28.63 -0.41 24.50
CA THR A 473 -28.55 1.04 24.30
C THR A 473 -27.31 1.66 24.93
N GLU A 474 -26.93 1.26 26.15
CA GLU A 474 -25.76 1.85 26.81
C GLU A 474 -24.47 1.46 26.11
N GLU A 475 -24.35 0.19 25.71
CA GLU A 475 -23.20 -0.28 24.93
C GLU A 475 -23.12 0.41 23.58
N ALA A 476 -24.21 0.48 22.82
CA ALA A 476 -24.23 1.16 21.54
C ALA A 476 -23.86 2.65 21.68
N LEU A 477 -24.36 3.34 22.72
CA LEU A 477 -23.97 4.72 22.99
C LEU A 477 -22.48 4.85 23.34
N GLU A 478 -21.94 3.93 24.14
CA GLU A 478 -20.51 3.88 24.45
C GLU A 478 -19.67 3.69 23.18
N VAL A 479 -20.05 2.75 22.30
CA VAL A 479 -19.40 2.51 21.00
C VAL A 479 -19.43 3.77 20.15
N LEU A 480 -20.60 4.36 19.94
CA LEU A 480 -20.75 5.55 19.09
C LEU A 480 -19.96 6.74 19.64
N GLU A 481 -20.01 6.98 20.95
CA GLU A 481 -19.31 8.09 21.59
C GLU A 481 -17.79 7.96 21.49
N ARG A 482 -17.25 6.74 21.57
CA ARG A 482 -15.80 6.48 21.48
C ARG A 482 -15.29 6.44 20.05
N LEU A 483 -16.11 6.01 19.09
CA LEU A 483 -15.72 5.86 17.68
C LEU A 483 -16.08 7.07 16.81
N LYS A 484 -16.77 8.09 17.33
CA LYS A 484 -17.10 9.31 16.57
C LYS A 484 -15.90 10.09 16.01
N ILE A 485 -14.69 9.78 16.46
CA ILE A 485 -13.44 10.42 15.99
C ILE A 485 -13.02 9.94 14.59
N THR A 486 -13.65 8.91 14.05
CA THR A 486 -13.39 8.32 12.73
C THR A 486 -14.65 8.36 11.89
N ASP A 487 -14.53 8.73 10.61
CA ASP A 487 -15.62 8.76 9.65
C ASP A 487 -16.03 7.36 9.17
N GLU A 488 -15.17 6.36 9.35
CA GLU A 488 -15.53 4.96 9.17
C GLU A 488 -16.67 4.54 10.10
N SER A 489 -16.88 5.19 11.25
CA SER A 489 -17.98 4.84 12.18
C SER A 489 -19.39 5.16 11.66
N ALA A 490 -19.54 5.89 10.55
CA ALA A 490 -20.83 6.32 10.00
C ALA A 490 -21.88 5.19 9.87
N PRO A 491 -21.57 3.98 9.37
CA PRO A 491 -22.54 2.90 9.28
C PRO A 491 -23.07 2.46 10.64
N LEU A 492 -22.30 2.57 11.72
CA LEU A 492 -22.76 2.25 13.09
C LEU A 492 -23.80 3.26 13.56
N PHE A 493 -23.54 4.56 13.37
CA PHE A 493 -24.51 5.62 13.70
C PHE A 493 -25.84 5.42 12.98
N ILE A 494 -25.76 5.10 11.69
CA ILE A 494 -26.91 4.85 10.83
C ILE A 494 -27.66 3.59 11.29
N TYR A 495 -26.95 2.48 11.50
CA TYR A 495 -27.54 1.21 11.91
C TYR A 495 -28.27 1.33 13.25
N PHE A 496 -27.61 1.84 14.29
CA PHE A 496 -28.18 1.97 15.62
C PHE A 496 -29.25 3.06 15.71
N GLY A 497 -29.11 4.17 14.96
CA GLY A 497 -30.06 5.27 14.96
C GLY A 497 -31.33 5.00 14.15
N ILE A 498 -31.29 4.15 13.13
CA ILE A 498 -32.40 3.98 12.15
C ILE A 498 -32.88 2.52 12.04
N PHE A 499 -31.97 1.55 11.98
CA PHE A 499 -32.29 0.21 11.51
C PHE A 499 -32.43 -0.83 12.63
N ARG A 500 -31.63 -0.74 13.69
CA ARG A 500 -31.54 -1.73 14.77
C ARG A 500 -32.89 -2.05 15.42
N GLN A 501 -33.76 -1.06 15.62
CA GLN A 501 -35.11 -1.24 16.16
C GLN A 501 -35.94 -2.25 15.34
N ARG A 502 -35.69 -2.39 14.03
CA ARG A 502 -36.47 -3.24 13.13
C ARG A 502 -35.98 -4.69 13.10
N HIS A 503 -34.69 -4.93 13.29
CA HIS A 503 -34.08 -6.26 13.12
C HIS A 503 -34.45 -7.27 14.21
N TYR A 504 -34.78 -6.81 15.42
CA TYR A 504 -35.03 -7.69 16.57
C TYR A 504 -36.49 -7.60 17.08
N LYS A 505 -37.43 -7.22 16.21
CA LYS A 505 -38.85 -7.01 16.58
C LYS A 505 -39.58 -8.27 17.07
N ASN A 506 -39.10 -9.46 16.74
CA ASN A 506 -39.78 -10.73 16.99
C ASN A 506 -39.10 -11.61 18.07
N GLN A 507 -38.11 -11.09 18.78
CA GLN A 507 -37.49 -11.81 19.90
C GLN A 507 -38.20 -11.45 21.21
N ASP A 508 -38.70 -12.46 21.92
CA ASP A 508 -39.51 -12.27 23.12
C ASP A 508 -38.69 -11.77 24.31
N GLY A 509 -39.03 -10.56 24.77
CA GLY A 509 -38.88 -10.13 26.16
C GLY A 509 -37.54 -9.52 26.61
N ARG A 510 -36.38 -10.00 26.14
CA ARG A 510 -35.06 -9.52 26.63
C ARG A 510 -34.49 -8.34 25.84
N ASP A 511 -34.42 -8.43 24.51
CA ASP A 511 -33.78 -7.40 23.68
C ASP A 511 -34.63 -6.13 23.50
N LYS A 512 -35.97 -6.27 23.53
CA LYS A 512 -36.88 -5.12 23.46
C LYS A 512 -36.79 -4.19 24.67
N LYS A 513 -36.43 -4.70 25.85
CA LYS A 513 -36.31 -3.89 27.07
C LYS A 513 -34.96 -3.19 27.19
N CYS A 514 -33.92 -3.73 26.57
CA CYS A 514 -32.55 -3.23 26.71
C CYS A 514 -32.14 -2.26 25.57
N PHE A 515 -33.02 -2.01 24.60
CA PHE A 515 -32.77 -1.12 23.47
C PHE A 515 -33.84 -0.02 23.32
N ASP A 516 -33.52 1.20 23.73
CA ASP A 516 -34.26 2.44 23.47
C ASP A 516 -33.75 3.14 22.18
N PRO A 517 -34.49 3.05 21.07
CA PRO A 517 -34.10 3.69 19.81
C PRO A 517 -34.12 5.21 19.86
N LYS A 518 -34.85 5.83 20.82
CA LYS A 518 -34.97 7.30 20.87
C LYS A 518 -33.65 7.97 21.19
N ARG A 519 -32.87 7.40 22.12
CA ARG A 519 -31.55 7.94 22.51
C ARG A 519 -30.55 7.87 21.37
N LEU A 520 -30.49 6.73 20.67
CA LEU A 520 -29.56 6.53 19.56
C LEU A 520 -29.95 7.33 18.32
N LYS A 521 -31.25 7.46 18.03
CA LYS A 521 -31.76 8.41 17.03
C LYS A 521 -31.32 9.83 17.35
N LYS A 522 -31.52 10.28 18.59
CA LYS A 522 -31.11 11.63 19.03
C LYS A 522 -29.60 11.84 18.85
N ASN A 523 -28.79 10.84 19.19
CA ASN A 523 -27.34 10.89 19.03
C ASN A 523 -26.92 11.07 17.55
N LEU A 524 -27.54 10.34 16.62
CA LEU A 524 -27.34 10.55 15.17
C LEU A 524 -27.75 11.97 14.74
N GLU A 525 -28.91 12.46 15.20
CA GLU A 525 -29.35 13.84 14.91
C GLU A 525 -28.37 14.90 15.44
N GLU A 526 -27.84 14.69 16.64
CA GLU A 526 -26.84 15.57 17.28
C GLU A 526 -25.55 15.61 16.45
N ILE A 527 -25.03 14.46 15.98
CA ILE A 527 -23.85 14.42 15.09
C ILE A 527 -24.10 15.15 13.77
N ILE A 528 -25.27 14.96 13.14
CA ILE A 528 -25.62 15.63 11.88
C ILE A 528 -25.65 17.16 12.05
N LYS A 529 -26.17 17.63 13.20
CA LYS A 529 -26.29 19.05 13.56
C LYS A 529 -25.00 19.66 14.08
N ASN A 530 -24.00 18.85 14.45
CA ASN A 530 -22.76 19.34 15.02
C ASN A 530 -21.89 20.02 13.95
N ASN A 531 -21.68 21.33 14.08
CA ASN A 531 -20.91 22.12 13.13
C ASN A 531 -19.42 22.28 13.49
N ASP A 532 -18.94 21.54 14.49
CA ASP A 532 -17.52 21.46 14.80
C ASP A 532 -16.76 20.75 13.66
N ASP A 533 -15.64 21.34 13.24
CA ASP A 533 -14.89 20.90 12.08
C ASP A 533 -14.36 19.47 12.25
N GLN A 534 -14.10 19.02 13.50
CA GLN A 534 -13.66 17.65 13.79
C GLN A 534 -14.66 16.57 13.34
N TYR A 535 -15.96 16.90 13.23
CA TYR A 535 -17.00 15.96 12.79
C TYR A 535 -17.35 16.08 11.29
N THR A 536 -16.68 16.96 10.55
CA THR A 536 -16.99 17.21 9.13
C THR A 536 -16.85 15.95 8.27
N ASN A 537 -15.82 15.13 8.52
CA ASN A 537 -15.60 13.89 7.77
C ASN A 537 -16.68 12.85 8.10
N LEU A 538 -17.00 12.66 9.39
CA LEU A 538 -18.06 11.74 9.83
C LEU A 538 -19.41 12.12 9.25
N ARG A 539 -19.78 13.41 9.28
CA ARG A 539 -21.03 13.92 8.69
C ARG A 539 -21.09 13.70 7.18
N GLY A 540 -19.99 13.94 6.47
CA GLY A 540 -19.84 13.62 5.05
C GLY A 540 -20.04 12.13 4.78
N SER A 541 -19.37 11.27 5.56
CA SER A 541 -19.50 9.81 5.46
C SER A 541 -20.93 9.33 5.74
N ILE A 542 -21.66 9.95 6.68
CA ILE A 542 -23.09 9.66 6.91
C ILE A 542 -23.93 10.01 5.67
N ALA A 543 -23.74 11.20 5.09
CA ALA A 543 -24.46 11.62 3.89
C ALA A 543 -24.17 10.69 2.69
N TRP A 544 -22.90 10.32 2.49
CA TRP A 544 -22.48 9.36 1.48
C TRP A 544 -23.13 7.98 1.69
N ASN A 545 -23.16 7.48 2.93
CA ASN A 545 -23.80 6.21 3.26
C ASN A 545 -25.32 6.25 3.04
N PHE A 546 -25.99 7.37 3.30
CA PHE A 546 -27.40 7.53 2.95
C PHE A 546 -27.62 7.43 1.43
N TRP A 547 -26.82 8.11 0.63
CA TRP A 547 -26.90 8.00 -0.84
C TRP A 547 -26.69 6.56 -1.30
N LYS A 548 -25.63 5.90 -0.80
CA LYS A 548 -25.32 4.51 -1.12
C LYS A 548 -26.41 3.53 -0.67
N LEU A 549 -27.05 3.79 0.47
CA LEU A 549 -28.14 2.95 0.95
C LEU A 549 -29.38 3.11 0.06
N LEU A 550 -29.77 4.33 -0.27
CA LEU A 550 -30.95 4.59 -1.10
C LEU A 550 -30.80 4.12 -2.55
N SER A 551 -29.58 4.10 -3.09
CA SER A 551 -29.32 3.54 -4.42
C SER A 551 -29.44 2.01 -4.45
N LYS A 552 -29.18 1.33 -3.32
CA LYS A 552 -29.30 -0.13 -3.19
C LYS A 552 -30.67 -0.60 -2.70
N ASN A 553 -31.25 0.12 -1.75
CA ASN A 553 -32.48 -0.23 -1.04
C ASN A 553 -33.48 0.94 -1.06
N PRO A 554 -34.25 1.11 -2.15
CA PRO A 554 -35.17 2.22 -2.31
C PRO A 554 -36.24 2.33 -1.21
N ASP A 555 -36.69 1.20 -0.66
CA ASP A 555 -37.75 1.16 0.35
C ASP A 555 -37.39 1.89 1.66
N GLU A 556 -36.11 2.18 1.86
CA GLU A 556 -35.60 2.87 3.05
C GLU A 556 -35.65 4.41 2.95
N PHE A 557 -36.19 4.95 1.86
CA PHE A 557 -36.29 6.39 1.64
C PHE A 557 -37.00 7.12 2.77
N ASP A 558 -38.18 6.65 3.18
CA ASP A 558 -38.99 7.36 4.17
C ASP A 558 -38.30 7.37 5.55
N ALA A 559 -37.54 6.32 5.88
CA ALA A 559 -36.75 6.24 7.12
C ALA A 559 -35.54 7.20 7.14
N ILE A 560 -34.91 7.44 5.99
CA ILE A 560 -33.74 8.32 5.84
C ILE A 560 -34.14 9.79 5.64
N SER A 561 -35.28 10.05 4.99
CA SER A 561 -35.74 11.39 4.60
C SER A 561 -35.69 12.47 5.70
N PRO A 562 -35.99 12.18 6.99
CA PRO A 562 -35.90 13.20 8.04
C PRO A 562 -34.47 13.72 8.23
N TYR A 563 -33.46 12.85 8.09
CA TYR A 563 -32.05 13.19 8.29
C TYR A 563 -31.47 13.99 7.12
N ILE A 564 -31.95 13.76 5.90
CA ILE A 564 -31.62 14.60 4.74
C ILE A 564 -32.08 16.04 4.97
N SER A 565 -33.28 16.20 5.53
CA SER A 565 -33.81 17.52 5.87
C SER A 565 -32.93 18.20 6.93
N LEU A 566 -32.47 17.46 7.95
CA LEU A 566 -31.54 17.98 8.96
C LEU A 566 -30.22 18.46 8.38
N PHE A 567 -29.62 17.75 7.42
CA PHE A 567 -28.41 18.21 6.72
C PHE A 567 -28.63 19.54 6.00
N LEU A 568 -29.79 19.70 5.36
CA LEU A 568 -30.16 20.92 4.62
C LEU A 568 -30.54 22.10 5.55
N GLU A 569 -30.70 21.86 6.86
CA GLU A 569 -30.82 22.94 7.85
C GLU A 569 -29.44 23.49 8.28
N GLN A 570 -28.35 22.74 8.02
CA GLN A 570 -27.00 23.14 8.41
C GLN A 570 -26.33 24.03 7.35
N PRO A 571 -25.28 24.80 7.71
CA PRO A 571 -24.49 25.54 6.74
C PRO A 571 -23.94 24.65 5.61
N TYR A 572 -23.77 25.24 4.42
CA TYR A 572 -23.23 24.51 3.27
C TYR A 572 -21.82 23.98 3.54
N ARG A 573 -21.64 22.69 3.28
CA ARG A 573 -20.34 22.00 3.24
C ARG A 573 -20.33 21.11 2.00
N LYS A 574 -19.36 21.33 1.11
CA LYS A 574 -19.31 20.69 -0.21
C LYS A 574 -19.39 19.16 -0.14
N ASN A 575 -18.56 18.53 0.70
CA ASN A 575 -18.51 17.07 0.85
C ASN A 575 -19.84 16.45 1.31
N ILE A 576 -20.68 17.17 2.06
CA ILE A 576 -22.00 16.69 2.49
C ILE A 576 -23.02 16.95 1.37
N TYR A 577 -23.06 18.18 0.88
CA TYR A 577 -24.10 18.64 -0.05
C TYR A 577 -24.01 18.00 -1.43
N ASP A 578 -22.80 17.61 -1.87
CA ASP A 578 -22.61 16.87 -3.10
C ASP A 578 -23.35 15.52 -3.06
N ASP A 579 -23.32 14.80 -1.93
CA ASP A 579 -24.06 13.54 -1.77
C ASP A 579 -25.57 13.76 -1.62
N ILE A 580 -26.00 14.83 -0.95
CA ILE A 580 -27.42 15.22 -0.91
C ILE A 580 -27.94 15.56 -2.32
N ALA A 581 -27.15 16.28 -3.13
CA ALA A 581 -27.51 16.58 -4.52
C ALA A 581 -27.66 15.32 -5.37
N ARG A 582 -26.82 14.29 -5.15
CA ARG A 582 -26.97 12.98 -5.80
C ARG A 582 -28.28 12.30 -5.42
N ILE A 583 -28.64 12.28 -4.14
CA ILE A 583 -29.92 11.75 -3.66
C ILE A 583 -31.08 12.46 -4.36
N ILE A 584 -31.10 13.80 -4.36
CA ILE A 584 -32.16 14.58 -5.01
C ILE A 584 -32.26 14.21 -6.50
N LYS A 585 -31.13 14.18 -7.22
CA LYS A 585 -31.11 13.86 -8.66
C LYS A 585 -31.66 12.47 -8.97
N GLU A 586 -31.34 11.47 -8.15
CA GLU A 586 -31.79 10.09 -8.35
C GLU A 586 -33.26 9.88 -7.96
N TRP A 587 -33.76 10.67 -7.00
CA TRP A 587 -35.08 10.49 -6.39
C TRP A 587 -36.16 11.46 -6.85
N ILE A 588 -35.81 12.53 -7.57
CA ILE A 588 -36.77 13.57 -8.00
C ILE A 588 -37.98 13.00 -8.75
N GLU A 589 -37.81 11.95 -9.54
CA GLU A 589 -38.89 11.30 -10.29
C GLU A 589 -39.81 10.43 -9.42
N LYS A 590 -39.28 9.90 -8.31
CA LYS A 590 -39.98 8.95 -7.43
C LYS A 590 -40.66 9.62 -6.23
N LYS A 591 -40.03 10.66 -5.68
CA LYS A 591 -40.46 11.39 -4.46
C LYS A 591 -40.37 12.92 -4.65
N PRO A 592 -41.00 13.47 -5.71
CA PRO A 592 -40.87 14.89 -6.08
C PRO A 592 -41.29 15.87 -4.97
N GLU A 593 -42.26 15.48 -4.15
CA GLU A 593 -42.79 16.26 -3.04
C GLU A 593 -41.75 16.51 -1.93
N LYS A 594 -40.75 15.63 -1.80
CA LYS A 594 -39.60 15.80 -0.88
C LYS A 594 -38.41 16.42 -1.59
N CYS A 595 -38.07 15.92 -2.77
CA CYS A 595 -36.86 16.32 -3.48
C CYS A 595 -36.91 17.76 -4.00
N THR A 596 -38.07 18.27 -4.40
CA THR A 596 -38.18 19.65 -4.91
C THR A 596 -37.90 20.70 -3.82
N PRO A 597 -38.55 20.65 -2.63
CA PRO A 597 -38.18 21.53 -1.51
C PRO A 597 -36.72 21.38 -1.05
N TRP A 598 -36.19 20.15 -1.08
CA TRP A 598 -34.77 19.93 -0.74
C TRP A 598 -33.82 20.62 -1.71
N PHE A 599 -34.13 20.60 -3.01
CA PHE A 599 -33.34 21.28 -4.02
C PHE A 599 -33.37 22.81 -3.85
N GLU A 600 -34.55 23.38 -3.58
CA GLU A 600 -34.70 24.81 -3.26
C GLU A 600 -33.84 25.22 -2.06
N LYS A 601 -33.87 24.41 -1.00
CA LYS A 601 -33.08 24.65 0.22
C LYS A 601 -31.58 24.52 -0.05
N LEU A 602 -31.18 23.52 -0.84
CA LEU A 602 -29.80 23.31 -1.26
C LEU A 602 -29.25 24.53 -2.00
N LEU A 603 -29.97 25.03 -3.01
CA LEU A 603 -29.56 26.22 -3.76
C LEU A 603 -29.48 27.46 -2.86
N SER A 604 -30.43 27.61 -1.95
CA SER A 604 -30.45 28.73 -1.00
C SER A 604 -29.21 28.73 -0.10
N ASN A 605 -28.83 27.57 0.45
CA ASN A 605 -27.66 27.47 1.31
C ASN A 605 -26.35 27.67 0.54
N ILE A 606 -26.27 27.20 -0.71
CA ILE A 606 -25.15 27.48 -1.61
C ILE A 606 -25.04 28.98 -1.87
N ALA A 607 -26.16 29.66 -2.18
CA ALA A 607 -26.17 31.09 -2.44
C ALA A 607 -25.70 31.91 -1.23
N ILE A 608 -26.09 31.51 -0.01
CA ILE A 608 -25.57 32.11 1.23
C ILE A 608 -24.05 31.92 1.32
N TYR A 609 -23.56 30.71 1.07
CA TYR A 609 -22.13 30.39 1.15
C TYR A 609 -21.26 31.15 0.14
N VAL A 610 -21.69 31.22 -1.11
CA VAL A 610 -20.95 31.89 -2.19
C VAL A 610 -20.80 33.38 -1.92
N LYS A 611 -21.84 34.02 -1.35
CA LYS A 611 -21.81 35.43 -0.97
C LYS A 611 -20.74 35.72 0.08
N THR A 612 -20.54 34.81 1.03
CA THR A 612 -19.54 34.96 2.10
C THR A 612 -18.15 34.43 1.72
N ASN A 613 -18.06 33.52 0.74
CA ASN A 613 -16.82 32.83 0.34
C ASN A 613 -16.57 32.90 -1.17
N LYS A 614 -16.45 34.11 -1.72
CA LYS A 614 -16.43 34.37 -3.17
C LYS A 614 -15.38 33.58 -3.98
N GLN A 615 -14.19 33.35 -3.43
CA GLN A 615 -13.15 32.59 -4.14
C GLN A 615 -13.49 31.10 -4.22
N GLU A 616 -13.99 30.53 -3.13
CA GLU A 616 -14.40 29.13 -3.07
C GLU A 616 -15.73 28.87 -3.81
N GLY A 617 -16.58 29.90 -3.92
CA GLY A 617 -17.81 29.85 -4.70
C GLY A 617 -17.59 29.56 -6.19
N ARG A 618 -16.38 29.85 -6.72
CA ARG A 618 -15.97 29.48 -8.08
C ARG A 618 -15.70 27.98 -8.24
N ASN A 619 -15.49 27.26 -7.15
CA ASN A 619 -15.23 25.82 -7.12
C ASN A 619 -16.51 24.99 -6.87
N ILE A 620 -17.68 25.63 -6.89
CA ILE A 620 -18.98 24.97 -6.80
C ILE A 620 -19.39 24.46 -8.17
N TRP A 621 -19.78 23.19 -8.21
CA TRP A 621 -20.13 22.47 -9.44
C TRP A 621 -21.47 21.78 -9.27
N LEU A 622 -22.50 22.32 -9.94
CA LEU A 622 -23.85 21.76 -9.97
C LEU A 622 -24.16 21.20 -11.35
N MET A 623 -24.96 20.12 -11.37
CA MET A 623 -25.48 19.52 -12.60
C MET A 623 -27.00 19.27 -12.46
N PRO A 624 -27.82 20.34 -12.46
CA PRO A 624 -29.22 20.28 -12.07
C PRO A 624 -30.18 19.96 -13.22
N GLU A 625 -29.69 19.70 -14.44
CA GLU A 625 -30.51 19.60 -15.66
C GLU A 625 -31.64 18.57 -15.52
N LYS A 626 -31.36 17.39 -14.94
CA LYS A 626 -32.38 16.36 -14.72
C LYS A 626 -33.50 16.87 -13.80
N ILE A 627 -33.13 17.52 -12.70
CA ILE A 627 -34.05 18.05 -11.70
C ILE A 627 -34.91 19.17 -12.32
N ILE A 628 -34.26 20.10 -13.02
CA ILE A 628 -34.91 21.24 -13.69
C ILE A 628 -35.87 20.78 -14.79
N ASN A 629 -35.49 19.80 -15.60
CA ASN A 629 -36.37 19.26 -16.63
C ASN A 629 -37.60 18.57 -16.04
N TYR A 630 -37.43 17.82 -14.94
CA TYR A 630 -38.55 17.22 -14.24
C TYR A 630 -39.51 18.28 -13.69
N ILE A 631 -38.98 19.30 -13.01
CA ILE A 631 -39.77 20.40 -12.46
C ILE A 631 -40.49 21.17 -13.57
N ALA A 632 -39.86 21.39 -14.73
CA ALA A 632 -40.50 22.07 -15.85
C ALA A 632 -41.74 21.33 -16.38
N TYR A 633 -41.76 20.00 -16.30
CA TYR A 633 -42.88 19.19 -16.76
C TYR A 633 -43.97 19.04 -15.70
N HIS A 634 -43.60 18.80 -14.45
CA HIS A 634 -44.53 18.43 -13.37
C HIS A 634 -44.89 19.57 -12.40
N HIS A 635 -43.99 20.54 -12.20
CA HIS A 635 -44.12 21.65 -11.25
C HIS A 635 -43.67 22.98 -11.90
N PRO A 636 -44.23 23.35 -13.06
CA PRO A 636 -43.74 24.49 -13.85
C PRO A 636 -43.81 25.82 -13.11
N GLU A 637 -44.67 25.95 -12.10
CA GLU A 637 -44.80 27.12 -11.25
C GLU A 637 -43.53 27.44 -10.43
N LYS A 638 -42.67 26.45 -10.18
CA LYS A 638 -41.41 26.62 -9.43
C LYS A 638 -40.20 26.89 -10.31
N LEU A 639 -40.34 26.66 -11.62
CA LEU A 639 -39.22 26.64 -12.55
C LEU A 639 -38.51 28.00 -12.66
N GLU A 640 -39.28 29.09 -12.71
CA GLU A 640 -38.72 30.44 -12.85
C GLU A 640 -37.80 30.82 -11.69
N THR A 641 -38.26 30.58 -10.46
CA THR A 641 -37.50 30.90 -9.24
C THR A 641 -36.21 30.10 -9.14
N LEU A 642 -36.24 28.81 -9.49
CA LEU A 642 -35.05 27.95 -9.45
C LEU A 642 -34.01 28.36 -10.50
N ILE A 643 -34.45 28.70 -11.71
CA ILE A 643 -33.54 29.20 -12.75
C ILE A 643 -32.93 30.54 -12.34
N GLU A 644 -33.70 31.45 -11.72
CA GLU A 644 -33.17 32.71 -11.20
C GLU A 644 -32.07 32.48 -10.15
N GLN A 645 -32.28 31.58 -9.20
CA GLN A 645 -31.26 31.21 -8.21
C GLN A 645 -30.00 30.62 -8.86
N LEU A 646 -30.15 29.74 -9.86
CA LEU A 646 -29.00 29.19 -10.59
C LEU A 646 -28.25 30.28 -11.37
N VAL A 647 -28.96 31.22 -11.98
CA VAL A 647 -28.33 32.37 -12.67
C VAL A 647 -27.52 33.21 -11.71
N ASP A 648 -28.05 33.50 -10.52
CA ASP A 648 -27.33 34.25 -9.49
C ASP A 648 -26.04 33.54 -9.07
N LEU A 649 -26.09 32.22 -8.86
CA LEU A 649 -24.90 31.41 -8.57
C LEU A 649 -23.88 31.44 -9.72
N TRP A 650 -24.34 31.38 -10.97
CA TRP A 650 -23.47 31.46 -12.14
C TRP A 650 -22.80 32.82 -12.28
N ILE A 651 -23.50 33.91 -11.98
CA ILE A 651 -22.95 35.27 -11.97
C ILE A 651 -21.83 35.40 -10.94
N GLU A 652 -21.98 34.75 -9.78
CA GLU A 652 -20.94 34.68 -8.76
C GLU A 652 -19.81 33.67 -9.08
N GLY A 653 -19.86 33.03 -10.26
CA GLY A 653 -18.79 32.19 -10.80
C GLY A 653 -18.93 30.70 -10.54
N SER A 654 -20.04 30.23 -9.97
CA SER A 654 -20.32 28.79 -9.83
C SER A 654 -20.62 28.15 -11.20
N TYR A 655 -20.23 26.88 -11.37
CA TYR A 655 -20.68 26.08 -12.50
C TYR A 655 -22.08 25.51 -12.20
N ILE A 656 -23.06 25.79 -13.07
CA ILE A 656 -24.46 25.39 -12.89
C ILE A 656 -24.95 24.34 -13.89
N GLY A 657 -24.04 23.65 -14.58
CA GLY A 657 -24.38 22.77 -15.69
C GLY A 657 -24.40 23.51 -17.03
N ASN A 658 -25.17 23.01 -18.00
CA ASN A 658 -25.30 23.60 -19.33
C ASN A 658 -26.41 24.68 -19.36
N PRO A 659 -26.06 25.98 -19.48
CA PRO A 659 -27.06 27.04 -19.51
C PRO A 659 -28.05 26.89 -20.65
N LYS A 660 -27.65 26.35 -21.81
CA LYS A 660 -28.60 26.11 -22.91
C LYS A 660 -29.67 25.13 -22.48
N SER A 661 -29.30 23.98 -21.93
CA SER A 661 -30.23 22.94 -21.49
C SER A 661 -31.17 23.46 -20.40
N LEU A 662 -30.65 24.20 -19.42
CA LEU A 662 -31.45 24.79 -18.35
C LEU A 662 -32.49 25.78 -18.88
N PHE A 663 -32.10 26.64 -19.82
CA PHE A 663 -33.01 27.63 -20.41
C PHE A 663 -33.89 27.06 -21.51
N GLU A 664 -33.65 25.85 -22.01
CA GLU A 664 -34.57 25.12 -22.90
C GLU A 664 -35.62 24.31 -22.12
N SER A 665 -35.46 24.16 -20.80
CA SER A 665 -36.40 23.41 -19.95
C SER A 665 -37.84 23.93 -20.01
N TYR A 666 -38.07 25.24 -20.26
CA TYR A 666 -39.42 25.79 -20.44
C TYR A 666 -40.22 25.08 -21.56
N LYS A 667 -39.53 24.43 -22.51
CA LYS A 667 -40.17 23.64 -23.57
C LYS A 667 -40.99 22.47 -22.99
N GLY A 668 -40.65 21.99 -21.80
CA GLY A 668 -41.39 20.96 -21.06
C GLY A 668 -42.72 21.42 -20.44
N ILE A 669 -42.96 22.74 -20.34
CA ILE A 669 -44.20 23.27 -19.75
C ILE A 669 -45.39 22.99 -20.69
N ALA A 670 -46.41 22.30 -20.18
CA ALA A 670 -47.62 21.95 -20.92
C ALA A 670 -48.58 23.14 -21.11
N ASN A 671 -48.75 23.98 -20.09
CA ASN A 671 -49.63 25.15 -20.17
C ASN A 671 -49.02 26.23 -21.08
N ALA A 672 -49.67 26.50 -22.22
CA ALA A 672 -49.16 27.44 -23.23
C ALA A 672 -49.01 28.88 -22.72
N GLY A 673 -49.90 29.34 -21.84
CA GLY A 673 -49.84 30.67 -21.24
C GLY A 673 -48.63 30.82 -20.32
N LEU A 674 -48.48 29.88 -19.39
CA LEU A 674 -47.34 29.83 -18.46
C LEU A 674 -46.02 29.66 -19.23
N LYS A 675 -45.97 28.76 -20.22
CA LYS A 675 -44.82 28.55 -21.10
C LYS A 675 -44.37 29.84 -21.78
N LYS A 676 -45.31 30.63 -22.30
CA LYS A 676 -45.01 31.92 -22.96
C LYS A 676 -44.47 32.95 -21.96
N ALA A 677 -45.04 33.01 -20.75
CA ALA A 677 -44.56 33.88 -19.68
C ALA A 677 -43.13 33.50 -19.25
N THR A 678 -42.90 32.22 -18.94
CA THR A 678 -41.60 31.68 -18.54
C THR A 678 -40.54 31.86 -19.62
N ARG A 679 -40.86 31.63 -20.90
CA ARG A 679 -39.95 31.94 -22.02
C ARG A 679 -39.51 33.39 -22.02
N THR A 680 -40.42 34.32 -21.74
CA THR A 680 -40.11 35.76 -21.73
C THR A 680 -39.18 36.11 -20.58
N ARG A 681 -39.44 35.57 -19.38
CA ARG A 681 -38.56 35.72 -18.22
C ARG A 681 -37.17 35.12 -18.47
N PHE A 682 -37.13 33.92 -19.04
CA PHE A 682 -35.89 33.21 -19.39
C PHE A 682 -35.04 33.97 -20.40
N LYS A 683 -35.65 34.58 -21.43
CA LYS A 683 -34.91 35.45 -22.36
C LYS A 683 -34.21 36.59 -21.62
N SER A 684 -34.91 37.25 -20.68
CA SER A 684 -34.35 38.34 -19.89
C SER A 684 -33.15 37.89 -19.04
N LEU A 685 -33.31 36.78 -18.30
CA LEU A 685 -32.23 36.21 -17.48
C LEU A 685 -31.04 35.75 -18.33
N TYR A 686 -31.29 35.09 -19.46
CA TYR A 686 -30.23 34.62 -20.37
C TYR A 686 -29.46 35.77 -21.00
N SER A 687 -30.14 36.86 -21.37
CA SER A 687 -29.50 38.08 -21.88
C SER A 687 -28.54 38.66 -20.85
N LYS A 688 -28.88 38.65 -19.55
CA LYS A 688 -27.94 39.08 -18.49
C LYS A 688 -26.68 38.23 -18.49
N MET A 689 -26.81 36.90 -18.55
CA MET A 689 -25.66 35.99 -18.61
C MET A 689 -24.82 36.19 -19.88
N LYS A 690 -25.47 36.38 -21.03
CA LYS A 690 -24.79 36.57 -22.33
C LYS A 690 -24.04 37.90 -22.41
N ASN A 691 -24.52 38.93 -21.74
CA ASN A 691 -23.79 40.20 -21.61
C ASN A 691 -22.50 40.02 -20.80
N LEU A 692 -22.52 39.18 -19.77
CA LEU A 692 -21.32 38.85 -18.97
C LEU A 692 -20.37 37.87 -19.69
N ASN A 693 -20.93 36.93 -20.48
CA ASN A 693 -20.15 35.98 -21.28
C ASN A 693 -20.74 35.84 -22.70
N PRO A 694 -20.20 36.59 -23.68
CA PRO A 694 -20.67 36.54 -25.06
C PRO A 694 -20.52 35.18 -25.75
N ARG A 695 -19.69 34.27 -25.22
CA ARG A 695 -19.43 32.92 -25.77
C ARG A 695 -20.49 31.90 -25.39
N LEU A 696 -21.50 32.27 -24.59
CA LEU A 696 -22.60 31.38 -24.25
C LEU A 696 -23.36 30.93 -25.50
N VAL A 697 -23.56 29.61 -25.61
CA VAL A 697 -24.23 28.96 -26.75
C VAL A 697 -25.64 29.53 -26.92
N GLN A 698 -26.11 29.70 -28.15
CA GLN A 698 -27.46 30.24 -28.36
C GLN A 698 -28.54 29.23 -27.92
N VAL A 699 -29.53 29.71 -27.15
CA VAL A 699 -30.75 28.98 -26.82
C VAL A 699 -31.73 29.08 -28.00
N ASP A 700 -32.32 27.94 -28.40
CA ASP A 700 -33.38 27.97 -29.40
C ASP A 700 -34.72 28.33 -28.76
N TRP A 701 -35.15 29.56 -28.98
CA TRP A 701 -36.41 30.10 -28.46
C TRP A 701 -37.63 29.78 -29.34
N LYS A 702 -37.45 29.10 -30.49
CA LYS A 702 -38.54 28.73 -31.38
C LYS A 702 -39.37 27.61 -30.75
N GLU A 703 -40.69 27.68 -30.93
CA GLU A 703 -41.58 26.57 -30.58
C GLU A 703 -41.38 25.46 -31.61
N ALA A 704 -41.17 24.22 -31.16
CA ALA A 704 -41.32 23.07 -32.04
C ALA A 704 -42.76 23.13 -32.57
N LYS A 705 -42.93 23.24 -33.89
CA LYS A 705 -44.24 23.06 -34.52
C LYS A 705 -44.74 21.68 -34.10
N ALA A 706 -45.97 21.61 -33.61
CA ALA A 706 -46.60 20.35 -33.22
C ALA A 706 -46.53 19.35 -34.39
N GLU A 707 -45.63 18.38 -34.32
CA GLU A 707 -45.74 17.16 -35.11
C GLU A 707 -46.81 16.27 -34.46
N LYS A 708 -47.77 15.90 -35.29
CA LYS A 708 -48.91 15.04 -34.98
C LYS A 708 -48.44 13.68 -34.43
N LYS A 709 -49.13 13.24 -33.36
CA LYS A 709 -49.45 11.85 -32.96
C LYS A 709 -48.87 10.70 -33.81
N ALA A 710 -48.12 9.84 -33.09
CA ALA A 710 -47.83 8.39 -33.24
C ALA A 710 -46.31 8.23 -33.06
N GLU A 711 -45.75 7.74 -31.95
CA GLU A 711 -45.95 6.43 -31.33
C GLU A 711 -45.62 6.54 -29.82
N LEU A 712 -46.56 6.12 -28.97
CA LEU A 712 -46.31 5.83 -27.56
C LEU A 712 -46.80 4.41 -27.33
N GLY A 713 -45.86 3.48 -27.19
CA GLY A 713 -46.17 2.10 -26.86
C GLY A 713 -45.09 1.10 -27.25
N ARG A 714 -43.92 1.13 -26.60
CA ARG A 714 -43.21 -0.10 -26.22
C ARG A 714 -42.52 0.09 -24.86
N PRO A 715 -42.66 -0.87 -23.93
CA PRO A 715 -41.85 -0.92 -22.72
C PRO A 715 -40.40 -1.27 -23.10
N PHE A 716 -39.45 -0.63 -22.44
CA PHE A 716 -38.07 -1.10 -22.44
C PHE A 716 -38.00 -2.38 -21.62
N ASP A 717 -38.01 -3.53 -22.30
CA ASP A 717 -37.39 -4.74 -21.77
C ASP A 717 -35.88 -4.50 -21.71
N LEU A 718 -35.30 -4.75 -20.53
CA LEU A 718 -33.87 -4.83 -20.30
C LEU A 718 -33.51 -6.31 -20.17
N ASP A 719 -32.68 -6.80 -21.09
CA ASP A 719 -31.69 -7.84 -20.81
C ASP A 719 -30.43 -7.19 -20.24
#